data_AF-A0A816DIQ1-F1
#
_entry.id   AF-A0A816DIQ1-F1
#
_cell.length_a   1.000
_cell.length_b   1.000
_cell.length_c   1.000
_cell.angle_alpha   90.00
_cell.angle_beta   90.00
_cell.angle_gamma   90.00
#
_symmetry.space_group_name_H-M   'P 1'
#
loop_
_entity.id
_entity.type
_entity.pdbx_description
1 polymer ?
#
loop_
_entity_poly.entity_id
_entity_poly.type
_entity_poly.pdbx_seq_one_letter_code
_entity_poly.pdbx_strand_id
1 'polypeptide(L)'
;MFDADQSIELNIRIRNNFMSYCFSFLQDNEETHQCVQSVWNKYLQCVGDIAILAAFFDALPVHVKASVLPKYQTEIVQWCENLFHINCNALLCSTYYSETFQRVIRYASKSNQLKKGIIYIPIDFDPNLKIDLTASLPNIKFEHISNNVSYEDLIDINQLEEFIQRDLNDTQSYPFMVIANAGSSLLGHCDQLTRINKICGHYNIWLHVIGDLLGSMALLPSIKDNVNINCDSLTIDIMKLFGIQNLPYLTFFLQPTTGVKQIDDNKTLVTTHPLYDFILHSPSISFLSVWSISQRCSHDTILSHMKQSFDLTNLLIKNLKDIKRLRILNEDNDQEVYTYQRICSGDASNQSLPKPVVIFRYEPDDLSELATMGDSNGYIDLLNLWLFDKLSQQYPKMNLELLKSVHFQILKSDNIDLNQTAAHAIRFAPLEHLLDNIDPNDMQSFIEDIQCYTEILLATMNGRKNLASIVSKYENLICIPMPQWAGVGAVRYIPNMINPSETNQPSTAEINTIQAELARQLQSNDSAFSLGVEADEHDSMFYLRLGMIRKSEDLDVLLQKVLNAGKETEASLKYVEDMAEKIRTGIEKVQRDLKNEDLQLLAQEGLLRQLPLISNVMSWWSPTPSTSMLGKKGRSFDLNSGRIESTEDTYVYRMQVKKQSPHAPMHNNNDITPTNTNTVENATESNTKQ
;
A
#
# COMPACT_ATOMS: atom_id res chain seq x y z
N MET A 1 18.64 -44.78 -8.67
CA MET A 1 18.58 -44.28 -10.06
C MET A 1 17.13 -44.00 -10.32
N PHE A 2 16.72 -42.74 -10.25
CA PHE A 2 15.49 -42.29 -10.88
C PHE A 2 15.95 -41.59 -12.16
N ASP A 3 15.49 -42.08 -13.31
CA ASP A 3 15.80 -41.49 -14.61
C ASP A 3 15.23 -40.07 -14.68
N ALA A 4 15.96 -39.15 -15.33
CA ALA A 4 15.51 -37.77 -15.52
C ALA A 4 14.11 -37.71 -16.16
N ASP A 5 13.82 -38.64 -17.07
CA ASP A 5 12.52 -38.79 -17.72
C ASP A 5 11.39 -39.19 -16.75
N GLN A 6 11.69 -40.00 -15.73
CA GLN A 6 10.72 -40.40 -14.71
C GLN A 6 10.38 -39.26 -13.74
N SER A 7 11.33 -38.36 -13.48
CA SER A 7 11.10 -37.16 -12.67
C SER A 7 10.23 -36.14 -13.41
N ILE A 8 10.44 -35.98 -14.72
CA ILE A 8 9.61 -35.14 -15.59
C ILE A 8 8.18 -35.70 -15.65
N GLU A 9 8.04 -37.01 -15.81
CA GLU A 9 6.73 -37.68 -15.85
C GLU A 9 5.97 -37.56 -14.51
N LEU A 10 6.68 -37.68 -13.38
CA LEU A 10 6.10 -37.49 -12.05
C LEU A 10 5.63 -36.05 -11.83
N ASN A 11 6.41 -35.05 -12.26
CA ASN A 11 6.03 -33.64 -12.20
C ASN A 11 4.79 -33.33 -13.05
N ILE A 12 4.72 -33.86 -14.27
CA ILE A 12 3.54 -33.71 -15.14
C ILE A 12 2.30 -34.32 -14.48
N ARG A 13 2.46 -35.48 -13.83
CA ARG A 13 1.35 -36.20 -13.18
C ARG A 13 0.84 -35.49 -11.93
N ILE A 14 1.74 -34.94 -11.10
CA ILE A 14 1.37 -34.14 -9.91
C ILE A 14 0.62 -32.87 -10.34
N ARG A 15 1.13 -32.16 -11.35
CA ARG A 15 0.49 -30.97 -11.92
C ARG A 15 -0.94 -31.27 -12.39
N ASN A 16 -1.12 -32.35 -13.15
CA ASN A 16 -2.42 -32.70 -13.73
C ASN A 16 -3.43 -33.14 -12.66
N ASN A 17 -3.01 -33.89 -11.65
CA ASN A 17 -3.87 -34.33 -10.56
C ASN A 17 -4.35 -33.17 -9.69
N PHE A 18 -3.47 -32.22 -9.38
CA PHE A 18 -3.84 -31.05 -8.58
C PHE A 18 -4.77 -30.11 -9.36
N MET A 19 -4.49 -29.86 -10.65
CA MET A 19 -5.36 -29.05 -11.50
C MET A 19 -6.77 -29.64 -11.63
N SER A 20 -6.86 -30.95 -11.80
CA SER A 20 -8.15 -31.66 -11.78
C SER A 20 -8.89 -31.48 -10.45
N TYR A 21 -8.18 -31.36 -9.33
CA TYR A 21 -8.77 -31.15 -8.01
C TYR A 21 -9.27 -29.71 -7.82
N CYS A 22 -8.51 -28.71 -8.28
CA CYS A 22 -8.94 -27.31 -8.28
C CYS A 22 -10.15 -27.07 -9.18
N PHE A 23 -10.15 -27.63 -10.38
CA PHE A 23 -11.28 -27.54 -11.30
C PHE A 23 -12.54 -28.24 -10.75
N SER A 24 -12.39 -29.27 -9.90
CA SER A 24 -13.54 -29.91 -9.24
C SER A 24 -14.20 -29.05 -8.15
N PHE A 25 -13.52 -28.02 -7.65
CA PHE A 25 -14.00 -27.13 -6.58
C PHE A 25 -14.61 -25.81 -7.11
N LEU A 26 -14.39 -25.50 -8.39
CA LEU A 26 -14.84 -24.25 -9.01
C LEU A 26 -16.00 -24.56 -9.96
N GLN A 27 -17.06 -23.74 -9.92
CA GLN A 27 -18.16 -23.89 -10.86
C GLN A 27 -17.73 -23.56 -12.30
N ASP A 28 -18.30 -24.27 -13.27
CA ASP A 28 -18.03 -24.22 -14.72
C ASP A 28 -18.12 -22.80 -15.30
N ASN A 29 -17.04 -22.02 -15.20
CA ASN A 29 -16.89 -20.77 -15.90
C ASN A 29 -15.50 -20.71 -16.54
N GLU A 30 -15.48 -20.61 -17.87
CA GLU A 30 -14.30 -20.74 -18.72
C GLU A 30 -13.28 -19.63 -18.46
N GLU A 31 -13.74 -18.42 -18.12
CA GLU A 31 -12.90 -17.31 -17.67
C GLU A 31 -12.24 -17.59 -16.32
N THR A 32 -12.93 -18.29 -15.42
CA THR A 32 -12.40 -18.68 -14.10
C THR A 32 -11.38 -19.81 -14.24
N HIS A 33 -11.59 -20.74 -15.18
CA HIS A 33 -10.57 -21.73 -15.56
C HIS A 33 -9.34 -21.10 -16.19
N GLN A 34 -9.48 -20.13 -17.10
CA GLN A 34 -8.33 -19.42 -17.68
C GLN A 34 -7.61 -18.55 -16.65
N CYS A 35 -8.34 -17.88 -15.76
CA CYS A 35 -7.77 -17.08 -14.68
C CYS A 35 -7.06 -17.98 -13.67
N VAL A 36 -7.67 -19.09 -13.24
CA VAL A 36 -7.03 -20.08 -12.36
C VAL A 36 -5.86 -20.74 -13.06
N GLN A 37 -5.90 -21.03 -14.35
CA GLN A 37 -4.76 -21.61 -15.08
C GLN A 37 -3.64 -20.58 -15.31
N SER A 38 -3.96 -19.30 -15.46
CA SER A 38 -3.00 -18.19 -15.50
C SER A 38 -2.38 -17.95 -14.12
N VAL A 39 -3.20 -17.84 -13.07
CA VAL A 39 -2.78 -17.74 -11.67
C VAL A 39 -2.03 -18.99 -11.25
N TRP A 40 -2.42 -20.18 -11.70
CA TRP A 40 -1.73 -21.45 -11.44
C TRP A 40 -0.40 -21.49 -12.17
N ASN A 41 -0.34 -21.10 -13.45
CA ASN A 41 0.92 -21.03 -14.17
C ASN A 41 1.86 -19.95 -13.58
N LYS A 42 1.33 -18.85 -13.03
CA LYS A 42 2.10 -17.77 -12.38
C LYS A 42 2.50 -18.09 -10.92
N TYR A 43 1.62 -18.70 -10.13
CA TYR A 43 1.82 -19.06 -8.72
C TYR A 43 2.66 -20.34 -8.57
N LEU A 44 2.48 -21.30 -9.48
CA LEU A 44 3.28 -22.52 -9.57
C LEU A 44 4.58 -22.35 -10.37
N GLN A 45 4.81 -21.20 -11.04
CA GLN A 45 6.06 -21.00 -11.77
C GLN A 45 7.28 -20.99 -10.83
N CYS A 46 7.11 -20.59 -9.56
CA CYS A 46 8.23 -20.54 -8.63
C CYS A 46 7.92 -20.91 -7.16
N VAL A 47 6.77 -20.59 -6.56
CA VAL A 47 6.65 -20.63 -5.07
C VAL A 47 5.93 -21.89 -4.56
N GLY A 48 4.86 -22.34 -5.25
CA GLY A 48 4.07 -23.49 -4.81
C GLY A 48 4.86 -24.80 -4.79
N ASP A 49 5.67 -25.05 -5.82
CA ASP A 49 6.49 -26.25 -5.90
C ASP A 49 7.61 -26.25 -4.86
N ILE A 50 8.20 -25.10 -4.54
CA ILE A 50 9.31 -25.01 -3.58
C ILE A 50 8.83 -25.33 -2.15
N ALA A 51 7.70 -24.77 -1.73
CA ALA A 51 7.12 -25.03 -0.42
C ALA A 51 6.59 -26.47 -0.30
N ILE A 52 5.98 -27.01 -1.37
CA ILE A 52 5.49 -28.40 -1.40
C ILE A 52 6.65 -29.39 -1.45
N LEU A 53 7.67 -29.14 -2.27
CA LEU A 53 8.87 -29.96 -2.36
C LEU A 53 9.67 -29.91 -1.05
N ALA A 54 9.78 -28.74 -0.43
CA ALA A 54 10.39 -28.61 0.89
C ALA A 54 9.58 -29.36 1.95
N ALA A 55 8.27 -29.19 2.03
CA ALA A 55 7.44 -29.94 2.97
C ALA A 55 7.51 -31.47 2.74
N PHE A 56 7.56 -31.90 1.48
CA PHE A 56 7.74 -33.31 1.10
C PHE A 56 9.09 -33.85 1.53
N PHE A 57 10.18 -33.12 1.25
CA PHE A 57 11.51 -33.52 1.68
C PHE A 57 11.61 -33.52 3.19
N ASP A 58 10.96 -32.58 3.90
CA ASP A 58 10.97 -32.55 5.36
C ASP A 58 10.34 -33.80 5.97
N ALA A 59 9.29 -34.33 5.32
CA ALA A 59 8.68 -35.60 5.69
C ALA A 59 9.56 -36.84 5.41
N LEU A 60 10.66 -36.73 4.65
CA LEU A 60 11.54 -37.86 4.37
C LEU A 60 12.39 -38.26 5.58
N PRO A 61 12.65 -39.57 5.79
CA PRO A 61 13.56 -40.03 6.83
C PRO A 61 14.99 -39.47 6.68
N VAL A 62 15.66 -39.21 7.81
CA VAL A 62 17.02 -38.64 7.86
C VAL A 62 18.04 -39.41 7.03
N HIS A 63 17.95 -40.74 6.98
CA HIS A 63 18.86 -41.58 6.18
C HIS A 63 18.66 -41.40 4.66
N VAL A 64 17.43 -41.12 4.21
CA VAL A 64 17.14 -40.82 2.80
C VAL A 64 17.72 -39.45 2.45
N LYS A 65 17.45 -38.43 3.29
CA LYS A 65 18.00 -37.08 3.16
C LYS A 65 19.53 -37.10 3.04
N ALA A 66 20.21 -37.84 3.93
CA ALA A 66 21.67 -37.94 3.95
C ALA A 66 22.29 -38.59 2.70
N SER A 67 21.54 -39.44 1.99
CA SER A 67 22.04 -40.08 0.75
C SER A 67 21.75 -39.29 -0.52
N VAL A 68 20.67 -38.51 -0.51
CA VAL A 68 20.12 -37.83 -1.68
C VAL A 68 20.60 -36.38 -1.78
N LEU A 69 20.60 -35.65 -0.67
CA LEU A 69 20.87 -34.21 -0.69
C LEU A 69 22.30 -33.83 -1.13
N PRO A 70 23.36 -34.57 -0.75
CA PRO A 70 24.73 -34.23 -1.20
C PRO A 70 24.92 -34.26 -2.73
N LYS A 71 24.16 -35.10 -3.43
CA LYS A 71 24.23 -35.20 -4.90
C LYS A 71 23.63 -33.96 -5.56
N TYR A 72 22.42 -33.58 -5.15
CA TYR A 72 21.77 -32.36 -5.64
C TYR A 72 22.54 -31.10 -5.25
N GLN A 73 23.12 -31.08 -4.04
CA GLN A 73 23.95 -29.98 -3.58
C GLN A 73 25.15 -29.75 -4.51
N THR A 74 25.81 -30.82 -4.98
CA THR A 74 26.95 -30.69 -5.92
C THR A 74 26.51 -30.12 -7.27
N GLU A 75 25.38 -30.58 -7.81
CA GLU A 75 24.81 -30.09 -9.07
C GLU A 75 24.40 -28.61 -8.97
N ILE A 76 23.78 -28.21 -7.86
CA ILE A 76 23.36 -26.83 -7.61
C ILE A 76 24.58 -25.92 -7.42
N VAL A 77 25.59 -26.36 -6.67
CA VAL A 77 26.84 -25.60 -6.53
C VAL A 77 27.44 -25.33 -7.91
N GLN A 78 27.58 -26.37 -8.74
CA GLN A 78 28.10 -26.23 -10.09
C GLN A 78 27.22 -25.32 -10.96
N TRP A 79 25.90 -25.43 -10.85
CA TRP A 79 24.98 -24.53 -11.55
C TRP A 79 25.14 -23.07 -11.10
N CYS A 80 25.22 -22.80 -9.80
CA CYS A 80 25.44 -21.46 -9.24
C CYS A 80 26.80 -20.89 -9.67
N GLU A 81 27.87 -21.68 -9.63
CA GLU A 81 29.20 -21.26 -10.10
C GLU A 81 29.18 -20.92 -11.60
N ASN A 82 28.47 -21.71 -12.40
CA ASN A 82 28.32 -21.45 -13.84
C ASN A 82 27.46 -20.21 -14.10
N LEU A 83 26.37 -20.04 -13.34
CA LEU A 83 25.41 -18.96 -13.49
C LEU A 83 26.04 -17.61 -13.12
N PHE A 84 26.66 -17.53 -11.94
CA PHE A 84 27.26 -16.31 -11.43
C PHE A 84 28.72 -16.14 -11.85
N HIS A 85 29.30 -17.09 -12.58
CA HIS A 85 30.71 -17.10 -12.97
C HIS A 85 31.70 -16.91 -11.80
N ILE A 86 31.31 -17.33 -10.59
CA ILE A 86 32.09 -17.22 -9.36
C ILE A 86 32.71 -18.59 -9.05
N ASN A 87 34.03 -18.64 -8.90
CA ASN A 87 34.72 -19.81 -8.35
C ASN A 87 34.71 -19.72 -6.82
N CYS A 88 34.04 -20.64 -6.13
CA CYS A 88 33.91 -20.61 -4.68
C CYS A 88 34.56 -21.83 -4.01
N ASN A 89 35.04 -21.65 -2.78
CA ASN A 89 35.48 -22.76 -1.94
C ASN A 89 34.27 -23.44 -1.27
N ALA A 90 33.24 -22.66 -0.94
CA ALA A 90 32.02 -23.16 -0.33
C ALA A 90 30.83 -22.26 -0.69
N LEU A 91 29.64 -22.88 -0.78
CA LEU A 91 28.35 -22.23 -0.96
C LEU A 91 27.45 -22.55 0.23
N LEU A 92 26.91 -21.50 0.85
CA LEU A 92 25.91 -21.60 1.91
C LEU A 92 24.56 -21.14 1.37
N CYS A 93 23.51 -21.94 1.62
CA CYS A 93 22.12 -21.59 1.34
C CYS A 93 21.35 -21.50 2.66
N SER A 94 20.86 -20.30 2.98
CA SER A 94 20.14 -20.02 4.23
C SER A 94 18.82 -19.31 3.94
N THR A 95 17.77 -19.72 4.64
CA THR A 95 16.43 -19.11 4.48
C THR A 95 16.34 -17.77 5.19
N TYR A 96 17.01 -17.63 6.34
CA TYR A 96 16.95 -16.44 7.16
C TYR A 96 18.21 -15.60 7.01
N TYR A 97 18.03 -14.29 6.85
CA TYR A 97 19.12 -13.35 6.69
C TYR A 97 20.03 -13.29 7.94
N SER A 98 19.45 -13.31 9.14
CA SER A 98 20.20 -13.36 10.40
C SER A 98 21.06 -14.62 10.55
N GLU A 99 20.54 -15.79 10.16
CA GLU A 99 21.31 -17.03 10.14
C GLU A 99 22.51 -16.94 9.19
N THR A 100 22.30 -16.32 8.03
CA THR A 100 23.34 -16.09 7.02
C THR A 100 24.54 -15.36 7.62
N PHE A 101 24.31 -14.20 8.24
CA PHE A 101 25.39 -13.43 8.88
C PHE A 101 26.03 -14.16 10.05
N GLN A 102 25.26 -14.86 10.89
CA GLN A 102 25.85 -15.64 11.98
C GLN A 102 26.82 -16.70 11.45
N ARG A 103 26.47 -17.38 10.35
CA ARG A 103 27.33 -18.40 9.74
C ARG A 103 28.56 -17.77 9.08
N VAL A 104 28.42 -16.65 8.37
CA VAL A 104 29.54 -15.90 7.79
C VAL A 104 30.52 -15.44 8.88
N ILE A 105 30.01 -14.82 9.95
CA ILE A 105 30.84 -14.35 11.05
C ILE A 105 31.55 -15.51 11.76
N ARG A 106 30.87 -16.63 12.00
CA ARG A 106 31.50 -17.83 12.58
C ARG A 106 32.56 -18.43 11.65
N TYR A 107 32.34 -18.41 10.34
CA TYR A 107 33.31 -18.90 9.37
C TYR A 107 34.58 -18.03 9.34
N ALA A 108 34.43 -16.71 9.34
CA ALA A 108 35.54 -15.78 9.37
C ALA A 108 36.26 -15.74 10.73
N SER A 109 35.56 -16.05 11.82
CA SER A 109 36.11 -16.03 13.18
C SER A 109 37.06 -17.20 13.44
N LYS A 110 38.26 -16.88 13.92
CA LYS A 110 39.22 -17.88 14.41
C LYS A 110 38.87 -18.21 15.85
N SER A 111 38.71 -19.50 16.15
CA SER A 111 38.09 -20.06 17.36
C SER A 111 38.77 -19.75 18.72
N ASN A 112 39.76 -18.85 18.80
CA ASN A 112 40.60 -18.66 19.99
C ASN A 112 40.93 -17.20 20.36
N GLN A 113 40.09 -16.22 20.01
CA GLN A 113 40.35 -14.81 20.39
C GLN A 113 39.55 -14.36 21.61
N LEU A 114 40.27 -13.88 22.64
CA LEU A 114 39.72 -13.26 23.86
C LEU A 114 39.25 -11.81 23.66
N LYS A 115 39.74 -11.15 22.60
CA LYS A 115 39.36 -9.78 22.24
C LYS A 115 38.02 -9.76 21.50
N LYS A 116 37.27 -8.67 21.63
CA LYS A 116 36.03 -8.47 20.87
C LYS A 116 36.35 -8.05 19.43
N GLY A 117 35.78 -8.74 18.44
CA GLY A 117 35.94 -8.38 17.03
C GLY A 117 35.00 -7.23 16.66
N ILE A 118 35.52 -6.20 16.00
CA ILE A 118 34.73 -5.09 15.47
C ILE A 118 34.36 -5.38 14.01
N ILE A 119 33.07 -5.29 13.71
CA ILE A 119 32.52 -5.33 12.36
C ILE A 119 32.12 -3.92 11.97
N TYR A 120 32.77 -3.40 10.92
CA TYR A 120 32.40 -2.13 10.32
C TYR A 120 31.27 -2.36 9.32
N ILE A 121 30.17 -1.64 9.51
CA ILE A 121 28.94 -1.77 8.73
C ILE A 121 28.56 -0.45 8.08
N PRO A 122 27.90 -0.49 6.92
CA PRO A 122 27.35 0.72 6.30
C PRO A 122 26.20 1.28 7.14
N ILE A 123 25.80 2.50 6.81
CA ILE A 123 24.76 3.21 7.56
C ILE A 123 23.35 2.63 7.31
N ASP A 124 23.11 2.04 6.13
CA ASP A 124 21.84 1.41 5.75
C ASP A 124 21.66 -0.02 6.30
N PHE A 125 22.64 -0.53 7.06
CA PHE A 125 22.58 -1.86 7.65
C PHE A 125 21.38 -2.00 8.61
N ASP A 126 20.58 -3.05 8.43
CA ASP A 126 19.32 -3.25 9.16
C ASP A 126 19.53 -3.19 10.69
N PRO A 127 18.91 -2.21 11.39
CA PRO A 127 19.08 -2.05 12.82
C PRO A 127 18.54 -3.24 13.63
N ASN A 128 17.47 -3.91 13.17
CA ASN A 128 16.92 -5.09 13.84
C ASN A 128 17.89 -6.27 13.71
N LEU A 129 18.43 -6.47 12.51
CA LEU A 129 19.47 -7.47 12.26
C LEU A 129 20.70 -7.23 13.15
N LYS A 130 21.16 -5.97 13.29
CA LYS A 130 22.26 -5.62 14.18
C LYS A 130 21.97 -6.00 15.63
N ILE A 131 20.77 -5.72 16.13
CA ILE A 131 20.34 -6.08 17.49
C ILE A 131 20.37 -7.60 17.67
N ASP A 132 19.78 -8.35 16.73
CA ASP A 132 19.72 -9.82 16.76
C ASP A 132 21.11 -10.46 16.71
N LEU A 133 22.01 -9.94 15.87
CA LEU A 133 23.38 -10.42 15.75
C LEU A 133 24.20 -10.10 17.01
N THR A 134 24.03 -8.90 17.58
CA THR A 134 24.70 -8.51 18.84
C THR A 134 24.26 -9.40 20.00
N ALA A 135 22.98 -9.76 20.07
CA ALA A 135 22.46 -10.69 21.08
C ALA A 135 23.00 -12.13 20.88
N SER A 136 23.15 -12.56 19.63
CA SER A 136 23.58 -13.91 19.27
C SER A 136 25.10 -14.13 19.34
N LEU A 137 25.90 -13.05 19.21
CA LEU A 137 27.36 -13.09 19.12
C LEU A 137 27.99 -12.11 20.14
N PRO A 138 28.15 -12.52 21.41
CA PRO A 138 28.57 -11.61 22.49
C PRO A 138 30.02 -11.08 22.36
N ASN A 139 30.84 -11.72 21.53
CA ASN A 139 32.24 -11.36 21.27
C ASN A 139 32.39 -10.41 20.07
N ILE A 140 31.29 -9.92 19.50
CA ILE A 140 31.28 -9.05 18.32
C ILE A 140 30.69 -7.69 18.69
N LYS A 141 31.31 -6.62 18.20
CA LYS A 141 30.81 -5.25 18.26
C LYS A 141 30.59 -4.74 16.83
N PHE A 142 29.52 -3.99 16.63
CA PHE A 142 29.21 -3.36 15.35
C PHE A 142 29.46 -1.86 15.42
N GLU A 143 30.10 -1.30 14.40
CA GLU A 143 30.38 0.13 14.28
C GLU A 143 29.96 0.63 12.91
N HIS A 144 29.11 1.66 12.86
CA HIS A 144 28.66 2.26 11.61
C HIS A 144 29.71 3.24 11.08
N ILE A 145 29.86 3.26 9.77
CA ILE A 145 30.64 4.25 9.04
C ILE A 145 29.66 5.06 8.22
N SER A 146 29.69 6.38 8.39
CA SER A 146 28.73 7.29 7.76
C SER A 146 29.49 8.34 6.98
N ASN A 147 29.11 8.54 5.73
CA ASN A 147 29.51 9.74 5.01
C ASN A 147 28.73 10.94 5.55
N ASN A 148 29.43 12.00 5.97
CA ASN A 148 28.80 13.24 6.45
C ASN A 148 28.21 14.10 5.31
N VAL A 149 28.40 13.68 4.05
CA VAL A 149 27.79 14.30 2.87
C VAL A 149 26.32 13.88 2.76
N SER A 150 25.44 14.84 2.52
CA SER A 150 23.98 14.62 2.58
C SER A 150 23.48 13.64 1.52
N TYR A 151 22.72 12.63 1.95
CA TYR A 151 21.98 11.63 1.14
C TYR A 151 22.78 10.51 0.47
N GLU A 152 24.02 10.25 0.89
CA GLU A 152 24.77 9.08 0.45
C GLU A 152 24.83 8.02 1.56
N ASP A 153 24.52 6.77 1.23
CA ASP A 153 24.68 5.59 2.09
C ASP A 153 26.01 4.85 1.81
N LEU A 154 26.98 5.58 1.26
CA LEU A 154 28.33 5.10 0.95
C LEU A 154 29.22 5.08 2.18
N ILE A 155 30.09 4.08 2.26
CA ILE A 155 31.16 4.03 3.27
C ILE A 155 32.22 5.08 2.95
N ASP A 156 32.46 6.01 3.88
CA ASP A 156 33.61 6.92 3.82
C ASP A 156 34.91 6.14 4.09
N ILE A 157 35.74 6.06 3.05
CA ILE A 157 37.02 5.35 3.09
C ILE A 157 37.98 5.95 4.12
N ASN A 158 38.02 7.28 4.23
CA ASN A 158 38.95 7.93 5.14
C ASN A 158 38.56 7.63 6.59
N GLN A 159 37.26 7.74 6.88
CA GLN A 159 36.72 7.40 8.20
C GLN A 159 36.90 5.92 8.53
N LEU A 160 36.71 5.02 7.56
CA LEU A 160 36.98 3.59 7.70
C LEU A 160 38.45 3.34 8.13
N GLU A 161 39.39 3.96 7.43
CA GLU A 161 40.82 3.80 7.73
C GLU A 161 41.19 4.38 9.10
N GLU A 162 40.65 5.55 9.47
CA GLU A 162 40.82 6.14 10.80
C GLU A 162 40.30 5.22 11.92
N PHE A 163 39.11 4.64 11.74
CA PHE A 163 38.53 3.72 12.72
C PHE A 163 39.34 2.43 12.86
N ILE A 164 39.78 1.84 11.74
CA ILE A 164 40.67 0.68 11.77
C ILE A 164 41.95 1.00 12.54
N GLN A 165 42.61 2.13 12.25
CA GLN A 165 43.85 2.51 12.93
C GLN A 165 43.65 2.77 14.43
N ARG A 166 42.52 3.37 14.81
CA ARG A 166 42.13 3.56 16.22
C ARG A 166 41.99 2.22 16.93
N ASP A 167 41.29 1.27 16.30
CA ASP A 167 40.92 0.00 16.92
C ASP A 167 42.07 -1.02 16.92
N LEU A 168 43.03 -0.91 16.00
CA LEU A 168 44.28 -1.68 16.06
C LEU A 168 45.10 -1.40 17.32
N ASN A 169 45.01 -0.16 17.83
CA ASN A 169 45.70 0.27 19.04
C ASN A 169 44.94 -0.09 20.33
N ASP A 170 43.71 -0.62 20.22
CA ASP A 170 42.92 -1.01 21.39
C ASP A 170 43.37 -2.37 21.97
N THR A 171 43.32 -2.43 23.29
CA THR A 171 43.64 -3.62 24.07
C THR A 171 42.45 -4.58 24.18
N GLN A 172 41.21 -4.07 24.11
CA GLN A 172 39.99 -4.87 24.30
C GLN A 172 39.35 -5.36 23.00
N SER A 173 39.54 -4.62 21.91
CA SER A 173 38.95 -4.92 20.62
C SER A 173 40.00 -5.06 19.51
N TYR A 174 39.55 -5.50 18.34
CA TYR A 174 40.36 -5.53 17.12
C TYR A 174 39.46 -5.45 15.87
N PRO A 175 39.93 -4.83 14.77
CA PRO A 175 39.26 -4.89 13.47
C PRO A 175 39.11 -6.33 12.98
N PHE A 176 37.87 -6.78 12.75
CA PHE A 176 37.60 -8.17 12.39
C PHE A 176 37.02 -8.32 10.98
N MET A 177 36.00 -7.52 10.62
CA MET A 177 35.32 -7.63 9.34
C MET A 177 34.82 -6.27 8.86
N VAL A 178 34.79 -6.07 7.54
CA VAL A 178 34.08 -4.98 6.87
C VAL A 178 32.96 -5.59 6.05
N ILE A 179 31.74 -5.08 6.22
CA ILE A 179 30.61 -5.37 5.35
C ILE A 179 30.47 -4.19 4.39
N ALA A 180 30.50 -4.43 3.09
CA ALA A 180 30.36 -3.40 2.05
C ALA A 180 29.19 -3.70 1.12
N ASN A 181 28.57 -2.66 0.57
CA ASN A 181 27.41 -2.74 -0.31
C ASN A 181 27.79 -2.65 -1.79
N ALA A 182 27.28 -3.59 -2.58
CA ALA A 182 27.22 -3.58 -4.03
C ALA A 182 25.75 -3.40 -4.45
N GLY A 183 25.27 -2.16 -4.38
CA GLY A 183 23.86 -1.81 -4.53
C GLY A 183 23.12 -1.91 -3.19
N SER A 184 23.15 -0.83 -2.41
CA SER A 184 22.41 -0.71 -1.15
C SER A 184 20.91 -0.94 -1.34
N SER A 185 20.24 -1.52 -0.35
CA SER A 185 18.82 -1.88 -0.50
C SER A 185 17.88 -0.68 -0.60
N LEU A 186 18.28 0.44 0.00
CA LEU A 186 17.47 1.66 -0.02
C LEU A 186 17.76 2.48 -1.29
N LEU A 187 19.00 2.96 -1.46
CA LEU A 187 19.35 3.93 -2.51
C LEU A 187 19.94 3.31 -3.77
N GLY A 188 20.39 2.05 -3.71
CA GLY A 188 21.04 1.35 -4.81
C GLY A 188 22.48 1.77 -5.05
N HIS A 189 23.15 2.45 -4.11
CA HIS A 189 24.54 2.87 -4.29
C HIS A 189 25.52 1.71 -4.13
N CYS A 190 26.64 1.79 -4.84
CA CYS A 190 27.72 0.82 -4.74
C CYS A 190 28.94 1.46 -4.05
N ASP A 191 29.43 0.83 -3.00
CA ASP A 191 30.65 1.22 -2.32
C ASP A 191 31.87 1.12 -3.25
N GLN A 192 32.94 1.81 -2.86
CA GLN A 192 34.25 1.75 -3.53
C GLN A 192 34.98 0.43 -3.20
N LEU A 193 34.40 -0.70 -3.62
CA LEU A 193 34.85 -2.06 -3.27
C LEU A 193 36.34 -2.29 -3.54
N THR A 194 36.88 -1.75 -4.64
CA THR A 194 38.31 -1.89 -4.98
C THR A 194 39.24 -1.21 -3.98
N ARG A 195 38.83 -0.06 -3.41
CA ARG A 195 39.60 0.66 -2.40
C ARG A 195 39.43 0.02 -1.03
N ILE A 196 38.21 -0.37 -0.67
CA ILE A 196 37.90 -1.10 0.57
C ILE A 196 38.70 -2.40 0.62
N ASN A 197 38.72 -3.18 -0.47
CA ASN A 197 39.51 -4.41 -0.54
C ASN A 197 41.01 -4.18 -0.33
N LYS A 198 41.58 -3.08 -0.87
CA LYS A 198 43.00 -2.74 -0.61
C LYS A 198 43.27 -2.49 0.88
N ILE A 199 42.35 -1.81 1.57
CA ILE A 199 42.44 -1.56 3.02
C ILE A 199 42.30 -2.87 3.80
N CYS A 200 41.29 -3.68 3.48
CA CYS A 200 41.07 -4.98 4.10
C CYS A 200 42.27 -5.92 3.93
N GLY A 201 42.86 -5.95 2.73
CA GLY A 201 44.07 -6.71 2.45
C GLY A 201 45.31 -6.20 3.20
N HIS A 202 45.45 -4.87 3.37
CA HIS A 202 46.56 -4.27 4.11
C HIS A 202 46.51 -4.62 5.61
N TYR A 203 45.33 -4.54 6.22
CA TYR A 203 45.13 -4.79 7.65
C TYR A 203 44.73 -6.23 7.99
N ASN A 204 44.63 -7.11 6.98
CA ASN A 204 44.18 -8.50 7.11
C ASN A 204 42.81 -8.61 7.83
N ILE A 205 41.84 -7.85 7.34
CA ILE A 205 40.44 -7.79 7.80
C ILE A 205 39.57 -8.51 6.77
N TRP A 206 38.58 -9.29 7.22
CA TRP A 206 37.67 -9.99 6.32
C TRP A 206 36.74 -9.02 5.59
N LEU A 207 36.66 -9.09 4.26
CA LEU A 207 35.72 -8.31 3.45
C LEU A 207 34.52 -9.16 3.04
N HIS A 208 33.34 -8.82 3.55
CA HIS A 208 32.07 -9.39 3.12
C HIS A 208 31.28 -8.39 2.25
N VAL A 209 30.84 -8.81 1.07
CA VAL A 209 30.06 -7.95 0.15
C VAL A 209 28.61 -8.41 0.08
N ILE A 210 27.68 -7.48 0.24
CA ILE A 210 26.24 -7.69 0.12
C ILE A 210 25.64 -6.69 -0.86
N GLY A 211 24.40 -6.86 -1.29
CA GLY A 211 23.67 -5.84 -2.06
C GLY A 211 22.88 -6.41 -3.22
N ASP A 212 21.90 -5.63 -3.67
CA ASP A 212 20.89 -6.08 -4.65
C ASP A 212 21.45 -6.10 -6.08
N LEU A 213 22.49 -5.29 -6.35
CA LEU A 213 23.15 -5.24 -7.65
C LEU A 213 24.17 -6.38 -7.82
N LEU A 214 24.67 -6.95 -6.71
CA LEU A 214 25.71 -7.98 -6.69
C LEU A 214 25.39 -9.18 -7.61
N GLY A 215 24.16 -9.68 -7.58
CA GLY A 215 23.73 -10.79 -8.42
C GLY A 215 23.78 -10.46 -9.91
N SER A 216 23.38 -9.24 -10.27
CA SER A 216 23.39 -8.76 -11.66
C SER A 216 24.82 -8.56 -12.19
N MET A 217 25.75 -8.16 -11.33
CA MET A 217 27.16 -8.01 -11.68
C MET A 217 27.83 -9.36 -11.94
N ALA A 218 27.44 -10.39 -11.19
CA ALA A 218 28.01 -11.73 -11.30
C ALA A 218 27.49 -12.50 -12.54
N LEU A 219 26.25 -12.25 -12.98
CA LEU A 219 25.63 -12.94 -14.12
C LEU A 219 26.19 -12.55 -15.50
N LEU A 220 27.05 -11.54 -15.61
CA LEU A 220 27.44 -10.98 -16.90
C LEU A 220 28.81 -11.52 -17.37
N PRO A 221 28.87 -12.33 -18.44
CA PRO A 221 30.09 -13.04 -18.85
C PRO A 221 31.23 -12.13 -19.35
N SER A 222 30.94 -10.88 -19.73
CA SER A 222 31.93 -9.91 -20.23
C SER A 222 32.60 -9.08 -19.13
N ILE A 223 32.21 -9.27 -17.85
CA ILE A 223 32.72 -8.50 -16.70
C ILE A 223 33.97 -9.15 -16.07
N LYS A 224 34.39 -10.33 -16.56
CA LYS A 224 35.52 -11.12 -16.02
C LYS A 224 36.78 -10.30 -15.73
N ASP A 225 37.03 -9.23 -16.47
CA ASP A 225 38.26 -8.45 -16.34
C ASP A 225 38.09 -7.12 -15.56
N ASN A 226 36.87 -6.59 -15.39
CA ASN A 226 36.70 -5.19 -14.96
C ASN A 226 35.92 -4.99 -13.64
N VAL A 227 35.09 -5.94 -13.20
CA VAL A 227 34.58 -5.95 -11.81
C VAL A 227 34.93 -7.27 -11.15
N ASN A 228 36.23 -7.45 -10.94
CA ASN A 228 36.71 -8.50 -10.06
C ASN A 228 36.29 -8.11 -8.64
N ILE A 229 35.17 -8.65 -8.16
CA ILE A 229 34.71 -8.51 -6.77
C ILE A 229 35.70 -9.31 -5.91
N ASN A 230 36.87 -8.72 -5.72
CA ASN A 230 37.91 -9.26 -4.85
C ASN A 230 37.45 -9.04 -3.42
N CYS A 231 36.75 -10.03 -2.88
CA CYS A 231 36.36 -10.09 -1.48
C CYS A 231 36.59 -11.51 -0.94
N ASP A 232 36.43 -11.70 0.37
CA ASP A 232 36.58 -13.00 1.00
C ASP A 232 35.27 -13.80 0.98
N SER A 233 34.13 -13.11 1.08
CA SER A 233 32.81 -13.71 0.86
C SER A 233 31.79 -12.70 0.34
N LEU A 234 30.72 -13.19 -0.27
CA LEU A 234 29.62 -12.37 -0.74
C LEU A 234 28.27 -13.07 -0.54
N THR A 235 27.20 -12.31 -0.30
CA THR A 235 25.84 -12.83 -0.14
C THR A 235 24.91 -12.22 -1.18
N ILE A 236 24.33 -13.05 -2.03
CA ILE A 236 23.37 -12.67 -3.07
C ILE A 236 21.96 -12.99 -2.58
N ASP A 237 21.10 -11.98 -2.59
CA ASP A 237 19.65 -12.15 -2.40
C ASP A 237 19.01 -12.53 -3.74
N ILE A 238 18.82 -13.83 -3.95
CA ILE A 238 18.18 -14.33 -5.17
C ILE A 238 16.66 -14.15 -5.18
N MET A 239 16.03 -13.88 -4.02
CA MET A 239 14.61 -13.53 -3.96
C MET A 239 14.41 -12.20 -4.68
N LYS A 240 15.20 -11.19 -4.33
CA LYS A 240 15.19 -9.91 -5.03
C LYS A 240 15.69 -10.05 -6.46
N LEU A 241 16.78 -10.76 -6.70
CA LEU A 241 17.38 -10.85 -8.04
C LEU A 241 16.43 -11.43 -9.11
N PHE A 242 15.59 -12.38 -8.72
CA PHE A 242 14.64 -13.04 -9.61
C PHE A 242 13.20 -12.55 -9.44
N GLY A 243 12.94 -11.68 -8.45
CA GLY A 243 11.59 -11.23 -8.11
C GLY A 243 10.68 -12.31 -7.50
N ILE A 244 11.25 -13.42 -7.04
CA ILE A 244 10.52 -14.62 -6.57
C ILE A 244 10.61 -14.71 -5.06
N GLN A 245 9.45 -14.73 -4.39
CA GLN A 245 9.35 -14.85 -2.94
C GLN A 245 9.79 -16.23 -2.41
N ASN A 246 10.21 -16.28 -1.14
CA ASN A 246 10.61 -17.50 -0.41
C ASN A 246 11.85 -18.22 -0.96
N LEU A 247 12.75 -17.52 -1.65
CA LEU A 247 14.06 -18.05 -2.02
C LEU A 247 15.10 -17.83 -0.92
N PRO A 248 16.07 -18.74 -0.77
CA PRO A 248 17.15 -18.57 0.20
C PRO A 248 18.16 -17.54 -0.25
N TYR A 249 18.95 -17.04 0.68
CA TYR A 249 20.17 -16.28 0.40
C TYR A 249 21.28 -17.24 -0.03
N LEU A 250 22.04 -16.85 -1.05
CA LEU A 250 23.21 -17.57 -1.53
C LEU A 250 24.48 -16.86 -1.05
N THR A 251 25.26 -17.50 -0.19
CA THR A 251 26.52 -16.95 0.29
C THR A 251 27.70 -17.75 -0.27
N PHE A 252 28.55 -17.07 -1.03
CA PHE A 252 29.76 -17.63 -1.62
C PHE A 252 30.97 -17.27 -0.76
N PHE A 253 31.80 -18.25 -0.44
CA PHE A 253 33.10 -18.06 0.20
C PHE A 253 34.19 -18.20 -0.87
N LEU A 254 34.94 -17.12 -1.11
CA LEU A 254 35.88 -17.04 -2.23
C LEU A 254 37.27 -17.53 -1.84
N GLN A 255 38.04 -17.90 -2.85
CA GLN A 255 39.42 -18.35 -2.70
C GLN A 255 40.33 -17.11 -2.62
N PRO A 256 41.23 -16.98 -1.64
CA PRO A 256 42.15 -15.84 -1.60
C PRO A 256 43.10 -15.92 -2.79
N THR A 257 42.92 -15.04 -3.77
CA THR A 257 43.67 -15.00 -5.04
C THR A 257 45.08 -14.43 -4.90
N THR A 258 45.48 -13.94 -3.72
CA THR A 258 46.82 -13.39 -3.51
C THR A 258 47.46 -13.92 -2.22
N GLY A 259 48.53 -14.72 -2.37
CA GLY A 259 49.53 -14.89 -1.32
C GLY A 259 49.89 -16.34 -1.02
N VAL A 260 50.94 -16.81 -1.70
CA VAL A 260 51.83 -17.89 -1.26
C VAL A 260 51.98 -17.89 0.27
N LYS A 261 51.48 -18.92 0.93
CA LYS A 261 52.09 -19.41 2.17
C LYS A 261 52.81 -20.71 1.82
N GLN A 262 54.06 -20.57 1.41
CA GLN A 262 55.02 -21.67 1.57
C GLN A 262 55.04 -22.03 3.05
N ILE A 263 54.91 -23.32 3.35
CA ILE A 263 55.81 -24.08 4.23
C ILE A 263 55.53 -25.57 3.93
N ASP A 264 56.62 -26.22 3.50
CA ASP A 264 57.01 -27.62 3.58
C ASP A 264 56.29 -28.72 2.78
N ASP A 265 57.14 -29.41 2.03
CA ASP A 265 56.92 -30.62 1.27
C ASP A 265 56.22 -31.74 2.08
N ASN A 266 55.36 -32.47 1.38
CA ASN A 266 54.88 -33.83 1.69
C ASN A 266 53.78 -34.03 2.74
N LYS A 267 52.80 -33.13 2.83
CA LYS A 267 51.41 -33.48 3.23
C LYS A 267 50.46 -32.39 2.75
N THR A 268 49.69 -32.66 1.70
CA THR A 268 48.48 -31.90 1.36
C THR A 268 47.42 -32.16 2.44
N LEU A 269 47.64 -31.63 3.64
CA LEU A 269 46.59 -31.41 4.62
C LEU A 269 45.88 -30.15 4.14
N VAL A 270 44.84 -30.33 3.33
CA VAL A 270 43.75 -29.36 3.27
C VAL A 270 43.29 -29.25 4.72
N THR A 271 43.70 -28.18 5.42
CA THR A 271 43.15 -27.87 6.73
C THR A 271 41.71 -27.44 6.49
N THR A 272 40.81 -28.41 6.32
CA THR A 272 39.38 -28.16 6.33
C THR A 272 39.10 -27.55 7.69
N HIS A 273 38.68 -26.28 7.70
CA HIS A 273 38.17 -25.66 8.91
C HIS A 273 37.07 -26.63 9.44
N PRO A 274 37.00 -26.98 10.72
CA PRO A 274 35.95 -27.89 11.21
C PRO A 274 34.52 -27.37 10.90
N LEU A 275 34.40 -26.06 10.69
CA LEU A 275 33.19 -25.38 10.24
C LEU A 275 32.92 -25.51 8.72
N TYR A 276 33.93 -25.82 7.92
CA TYR A 276 33.81 -26.11 6.48
C TYR A 276 32.92 -27.34 6.27
N ASP A 277 33.19 -28.43 7.00
CA ASP A 277 32.37 -29.63 7.00
C ASP A 277 30.98 -29.36 7.61
N PHE A 278 30.86 -28.55 8.66
CA PHE A 278 29.56 -28.23 9.26
C PHE A 278 28.67 -27.35 8.36
N ILE A 279 29.25 -26.41 7.61
CA ILE A 279 28.52 -25.53 6.67
C ILE A 279 28.10 -26.33 5.43
N LEU A 280 28.97 -27.19 4.90
CA LEU A 280 28.66 -28.06 3.76
C LEU A 280 27.70 -29.21 4.12
N HIS A 281 27.76 -29.76 5.34
CA HIS A 281 26.98 -30.94 5.75
C HIS A 281 25.70 -30.63 6.51
N SER A 282 25.31 -29.36 6.68
CA SER A 282 23.96 -29.03 7.16
C SER A 282 23.03 -29.07 5.94
N PRO A 283 22.30 -30.17 5.71
CA PRO A 283 21.59 -30.40 4.47
C PRO A 283 20.36 -29.49 4.49
N SER A 284 20.47 -28.29 3.91
CA SER A 284 19.37 -27.34 3.92
C SER A 284 18.36 -27.72 2.84
N ILE A 285 17.10 -27.83 3.23
CA ILE A 285 16.01 -28.06 2.27
C ILE A 285 15.88 -26.92 1.26
N SER A 286 16.42 -25.76 1.62
CA SER A 286 16.48 -24.57 0.79
C SER A 286 17.31 -24.76 -0.48
N PHE A 287 18.13 -25.79 -0.60
CA PHE A 287 18.79 -26.11 -1.88
C PHE A 287 17.77 -26.53 -2.97
N LEU A 288 16.64 -27.11 -2.57
CA LEU A 288 15.63 -27.61 -3.51
C LEU A 288 14.86 -26.48 -4.20
N SER A 289 14.78 -25.31 -3.55
CA SER A 289 14.18 -24.12 -4.14
C SER A 289 15.01 -23.61 -5.32
N VAL A 290 16.34 -23.54 -5.11
CA VAL A 290 17.33 -23.13 -6.11
C VAL A 290 17.39 -24.13 -7.27
N TRP A 291 17.36 -25.43 -6.96
CA TRP A 291 17.28 -26.48 -7.98
C TRP A 291 15.99 -26.36 -8.83
N SER A 292 14.86 -26.08 -8.20
CA SER A 292 13.59 -25.92 -8.92
C SER A 292 13.63 -24.75 -9.92
N ILE A 293 14.38 -23.69 -9.59
CA ILE A 293 14.65 -22.57 -10.49
C ILE A 293 15.60 -22.99 -11.60
N SER A 294 16.69 -23.70 -11.28
CA SER A 294 17.67 -24.12 -12.31
C SER A 294 17.07 -25.00 -13.40
N GLN A 295 16.05 -25.80 -13.07
CA GLN A 295 15.35 -26.65 -14.05
C GLN A 295 14.33 -25.88 -14.92
N ARG A 296 13.85 -24.72 -14.47
CA ARG A 296 12.71 -24.00 -15.10
C ARG A 296 13.10 -22.67 -15.72
N CYS A 297 14.07 -21.97 -15.14
CA CYS A 297 14.55 -20.67 -15.59
C CYS A 297 15.79 -20.86 -16.44
N SER A 298 15.70 -20.51 -17.72
CA SER A 298 16.88 -20.40 -18.56
C SER A 298 17.71 -19.17 -18.16
N HIS A 299 19.02 -19.24 -18.35
CA HIS A 299 19.92 -18.10 -18.16
C HIS A 299 19.46 -16.87 -18.97
N ASP A 300 18.97 -17.08 -20.19
CA ASP A 300 18.48 -16.01 -21.06
C ASP A 300 17.24 -15.31 -20.48
N THR A 301 16.35 -16.06 -19.82
CA THR A 301 15.17 -15.50 -19.15
C THR A 301 15.58 -14.57 -18.01
N ILE A 302 16.52 -15.01 -17.16
CA ILE A 302 17.04 -14.23 -16.04
C ILE A 302 17.70 -12.94 -16.55
N LEU A 303 18.55 -13.05 -17.57
CA LEU A 303 19.20 -11.88 -18.18
C LEU A 303 18.19 -10.93 -18.83
N SER A 304 17.15 -11.46 -19.48
CA SER A 304 16.11 -10.63 -20.11
C SER A 304 15.33 -9.82 -19.07
N HIS A 305 14.99 -10.43 -17.93
CA HIS A 305 14.33 -9.75 -16.83
C HIS A 305 15.21 -8.63 -16.26
N MET A 306 16.48 -8.91 -15.98
CA MET A 306 17.42 -7.87 -15.49
C MET A 306 17.54 -6.71 -16.45
N LYS A 307 17.76 -7.01 -17.74
CA LYS A 307 17.86 -5.99 -18.77
C LYS A 307 16.61 -5.13 -18.82
N GLN A 308 15.43 -5.74 -18.81
CA GLN A 308 14.17 -5.02 -18.78
C GLN A 308 14.05 -4.13 -17.54
N SER A 309 14.39 -4.63 -16.35
CA SER A 309 14.31 -3.86 -15.11
C SER A 309 15.25 -2.64 -15.12
N PHE A 310 16.48 -2.78 -15.62
CA PHE A 310 17.38 -1.64 -15.80
C PHE A 310 16.87 -0.66 -16.85
N ASP A 311 16.40 -1.15 -18.00
CA ASP A 311 15.86 -0.31 -19.08
C ASP A 311 14.65 0.52 -18.60
N LEU A 312 13.75 -0.08 -17.79
CA LEU A 312 12.61 0.59 -17.17
C LEU A 312 13.03 1.70 -16.19
N THR A 313 14.00 1.40 -15.32
CA THR A 313 14.58 2.39 -14.40
C THR A 313 15.18 3.58 -15.16
N ASN A 314 15.95 3.31 -16.22
CA ASN A 314 16.57 4.36 -17.04
C ASN A 314 15.52 5.21 -17.77
N LEU A 315 14.49 4.56 -18.31
CA LEU A 315 13.36 5.24 -18.94
C LEU A 315 12.65 6.14 -17.94
N LEU A 316 12.39 5.65 -16.72
CA LEU A 316 11.74 6.45 -15.69
C LEU A 316 12.61 7.64 -15.28
N ILE A 317 13.88 7.43 -14.97
CA ILE A 317 14.81 8.52 -14.59
C ILE A 317 14.85 9.60 -15.67
N LYS A 318 15.00 9.22 -16.94
CA LYS A 318 15.07 10.17 -18.06
C LYS A 318 13.85 11.06 -18.13
N ASN A 319 12.66 10.48 -18.01
CA ASN A 319 11.40 11.23 -18.11
C ASN A 319 11.10 12.03 -16.84
N LEU A 320 11.44 11.50 -15.65
CA LEU A 320 11.26 12.23 -14.38
C LEU A 320 12.10 13.50 -14.32
N LYS A 321 13.29 13.53 -14.94
CA LYS A 321 14.13 14.74 -15.04
C LYS A 321 13.45 15.89 -15.79
N ASP A 322 12.56 15.58 -16.73
CA ASP A 322 11.82 16.59 -17.49
C ASP A 322 10.64 17.18 -16.69
N ILE A 323 10.25 16.53 -15.58
CA ILE A 323 9.15 16.96 -14.71
C ILE A 323 9.69 17.95 -13.67
N LYS A 324 9.26 19.21 -13.78
CA LYS A 324 9.57 20.24 -12.77
C LYS A 324 8.96 19.86 -11.42
N ARG A 325 9.59 20.30 -10.32
CA ARG A 325 9.10 20.12 -8.93
C ARG A 325 9.03 18.66 -8.47
N LEU A 326 9.76 17.79 -9.16
CA LEU A 326 9.95 16.40 -8.78
C LEU A 326 11.45 16.19 -8.60
N ARG A 327 11.84 15.71 -7.42
CA ARG A 327 13.23 15.46 -7.06
C ARG A 327 13.47 13.97 -7.04
N ILE A 328 14.50 13.54 -7.75
CA ILE A 328 15.06 12.19 -7.66
C ILE A 328 16.07 12.20 -6.50
N LEU A 329 15.85 11.34 -5.50
CA LEU A 329 16.66 11.32 -4.28
C LEU A 329 17.97 10.56 -4.44
N ASN A 330 18.01 9.56 -5.33
CA ASN A 330 19.17 8.74 -5.61
C ASN A 330 19.79 9.06 -6.99
N GLU A 331 19.73 10.31 -7.43
CA GLU A 331 20.39 10.75 -8.66
C GLU A 331 21.91 10.82 -8.48
N ASP A 332 22.68 10.25 -9.40
CA ASP A 332 24.13 10.49 -9.44
C ASP A 332 24.45 11.78 -10.21
N ASN A 333 25.53 12.44 -9.81
CA ASN A 333 26.02 13.66 -10.45
C ASN A 333 26.55 13.44 -11.88
N ASP A 334 26.86 12.20 -12.27
CA ASP A 334 27.44 11.87 -13.57
C ASP A 334 26.34 11.61 -14.63
N GLN A 335 26.36 12.42 -15.67
CA GLN A 335 25.31 12.54 -16.70
C GLN A 335 25.35 11.46 -17.79
N GLU A 336 26.22 10.46 -17.71
CA GLU A 336 26.37 9.47 -18.78
C GLU A 336 25.47 8.25 -18.59
N VAL A 337 24.39 8.26 -19.37
CA VAL A 337 23.59 7.13 -19.89
C VAL A 337 23.83 5.78 -19.16
N TYR A 338 23.10 5.60 -18.08
CA TYR A 338 22.81 4.31 -17.47
C TYR A 338 22.13 3.43 -18.52
N THR A 339 22.80 2.37 -18.97
CA THR A 339 22.19 1.35 -19.81
C THR A 339 22.83 0.03 -19.44
N TYR A 340 22.09 -1.08 -19.54
CA TYR A 340 22.63 -2.43 -19.46
C TYR A 340 23.92 -2.60 -20.29
N GLN A 341 24.03 -1.89 -21.42
CA GLN A 341 25.22 -1.82 -22.27
C GLN A 341 26.48 -1.30 -21.57
N ARG A 342 26.39 -0.41 -20.56
CA ARG A 342 27.53 0.07 -19.78
C ARG A 342 28.02 -0.98 -18.77
N ILE A 343 27.10 -1.76 -18.20
CA ILE A 343 27.47 -2.94 -17.40
C ILE A 343 28.24 -3.93 -18.28
N CYS A 344 27.83 -4.08 -19.55
CA CYS A 344 28.52 -4.92 -20.52
C CYS A 344 29.84 -4.33 -21.06
N SER A 345 30.04 -3.00 -21.03
CA SER A 345 31.25 -2.34 -21.56
C SER A 345 32.44 -2.41 -20.61
N GLY A 346 32.21 -2.79 -19.35
CA GLY A 346 33.27 -3.07 -18.38
C GLY A 346 34.09 -1.85 -17.98
N ASP A 347 33.52 -0.66 -17.84
CA ASP A 347 34.28 0.46 -17.26
C ASP A 347 34.68 0.14 -15.81
N ALA A 348 35.94 0.39 -15.45
CA ALA A 348 36.59 -0.09 -14.22
C ALA A 348 36.14 0.62 -12.92
N SER A 349 35.20 1.57 -12.99
CA SER A 349 34.70 2.29 -11.82
C SER A 349 33.35 1.74 -11.36
N ASN A 350 33.36 0.96 -10.28
CA ASN A 350 32.15 0.45 -9.59
C ASN A 350 31.16 1.57 -9.17
N GLN A 351 31.60 2.82 -9.15
CA GLN A 351 30.79 4.00 -8.77
C GLN A 351 29.74 4.40 -9.81
N SER A 352 29.85 3.94 -11.07
CA SER A 352 28.96 4.34 -12.18
C SER A 352 28.03 3.21 -12.65
N LEU A 353 27.80 2.21 -11.79
CA LEU A 353 26.90 1.13 -12.12
C LEU A 353 25.44 1.60 -12.11
N PRO A 354 24.59 1.11 -13.04
CA PRO A 354 23.20 1.50 -13.07
C PRO A 354 22.46 0.99 -11.84
N LYS A 355 21.66 1.88 -11.25
CA LYS A 355 20.85 1.57 -10.08
C LYS A 355 19.58 0.83 -10.53
N PRO A 356 19.22 -0.31 -9.93
CA PRO A 356 17.97 -1.01 -10.24
C PRO A 356 16.75 -0.38 -9.55
N VAL A 357 16.90 0.80 -8.95
CA VAL A 357 15.90 1.48 -8.13
C VAL A 357 15.85 2.97 -8.45
N VAL A 358 14.65 3.53 -8.46
CA VAL A 358 14.39 4.97 -8.58
C VAL A 358 13.61 5.42 -7.35
N ILE A 359 14.12 6.45 -6.67
CA ILE A 359 13.41 7.08 -5.57
C ILE A 359 13.12 8.52 -5.93
N PHE A 360 11.85 8.90 -5.90
CA PHE A 360 11.44 10.26 -6.25
C PHE A 360 10.39 10.80 -5.28
N ARG A 361 10.33 12.12 -5.17
CA ARG A 361 9.33 12.84 -4.39
C ARG A 361 8.92 14.13 -5.08
N TYR A 362 7.69 14.55 -4.85
CA TYR A 362 7.25 15.91 -5.12
C TYR A 362 7.93 16.87 -4.14
N GLU A 363 8.57 17.90 -4.66
CA GLU A 363 9.23 18.97 -3.91
C GLU A 363 9.04 20.32 -4.62
N PRO A 364 8.36 21.30 -4.00
CA PRO A 364 8.08 22.58 -4.62
C PRO A 364 9.32 23.51 -4.63
N ASP A 365 9.55 24.24 -5.73
CA ASP A 365 10.69 25.15 -5.92
C ASP A 365 10.87 26.22 -4.80
N ASP A 366 9.78 26.73 -4.21
CA ASP A 366 9.80 27.81 -3.19
C ASP A 366 9.30 27.31 -1.82
N LEU A 367 10.20 26.72 -1.03
CA LEU A 367 9.91 26.29 0.36
C LEU A 367 9.72 27.48 1.32
N SER A 368 10.25 28.66 0.98
CA SER A 368 10.21 29.88 1.81
C SER A 368 8.80 30.45 1.98
N GLU A 369 7.90 30.25 1.03
CA GLU A 369 6.52 30.74 1.12
C GLU A 369 5.59 29.82 1.93
N LEU A 370 5.99 28.56 2.15
CA LEU A 370 5.28 27.59 3.00
C LEU A 370 5.68 27.71 4.48
N ALA A 371 6.79 28.38 4.79
CA ALA A 371 7.26 28.57 6.17
C ALA A 371 6.28 29.38 7.05
N THR A 372 5.41 30.19 6.44
CA THR A 372 4.32 30.90 7.13
C THR A 372 3.18 29.99 7.61
N MET A 373 3.10 28.74 7.12
CA MET A 373 2.06 27.76 7.44
C MET A 373 2.44 26.80 8.59
N GLY A 374 3.55 27.05 9.29
CA GLY A 374 4.01 26.24 10.43
C GLY A 374 4.73 24.95 10.04
N ASP A 375 4.00 23.95 9.55
CA ASP A 375 4.53 22.61 9.20
C ASP A 375 4.53 22.36 7.68
N SER A 376 5.44 23.03 6.98
CA SER A 376 5.59 22.92 5.52
C SER A 376 5.97 21.50 5.08
N ASN A 377 6.84 20.83 5.83
CA ASN A 377 7.34 19.51 5.48
C ASN A 377 6.31 18.40 5.73
N GLY A 378 5.58 18.45 6.85
CA GLY A 378 4.48 17.52 7.10
C GLY A 378 3.41 17.62 6.02
N TYR A 379 3.11 18.82 5.51
CA TYR A 379 2.18 18.97 4.39
C TYR A 379 2.71 18.37 3.09
N ILE A 380 3.99 18.59 2.73
CA ILE A 380 4.61 17.98 1.54
C ILE A 380 4.61 16.46 1.64
N ASP A 381 4.80 15.90 2.83
CA ASP A 381 4.74 14.46 3.05
C ASP A 381 3.32 13.89 2.88
N LEU A 382 2.28 14.66 3.23
CA LEU A 382 0.89 14.31 2.94
C LEU A 382 0.58 14.36 1.44
N LEU A 383 1.16 15.32 0.71
CA LEU A 383 1.04 15.39 -0.75
C LEU A 383 1.72 14.19 -1.44
N ASN A 384 2.91 13.81 -0.98
CA ASN A 384 3.61 12.62 -1.48
C ASN A 384 2.88 11.32 -1.13
N LEU A 385 2.25 11.24 0.04
CA LEU A 385 1.37 10.12 0.41
C LEU A 385 0.16 10.03 -0.54
N TRP A 386 -0.50 11.16 -0.82
CA TRP A 386 -1.61 11.19 -1.77
C TRP A 386 -1.18 10.79 -3.18
N LEU A 387 -0.02 11.28 -3.64
CA LEU A 387 0.55 10.92 -4.93
C LEU A 387 0.81 9.41 -5.02
N PHE A 388 1.42 8.84 -3.98
CA PHE A 388 1.64 7.41 -3.87
C PHE A 388 0.33 6.63 -3.93
N ASP A 389 -0.68 7.00 -3.12
CA ASP A 389 -1.97 6.31 -3.09
C ASP A 389 -2.64 6.31 -4.47
N LYS A 390 -2.56 7.43 -5.21
CA LYS A 390 -3.12 7.53 -6.56
C LYS A 390 -2.37 6.68 -7.58
N LEU A 391 -1.05 6.77 -7.59
CA LEU A 391 -0.23 6.00 -8.52
C LEU A 391 -0.35 4.49 -8.25
N SER A 392 -0.32 4.06 -6.99
CA SER A 392 -0.42 2.65 -6.60
C SER A 392 -1.80 2.05 -6.90
N GLN A 393 -2.88 2.82 -6.76
CA GLN A 393 -4.23 2.37 -7.13
C GLN A 393 -4.41 2.23 -8.65
N GLN A 394 -3.86 3.16 -9.42
CA GLN A 394 -4.03 3.19 -10.87
C GLN A 394 -3.07 2.25 -11.60
N TYR A 395 -1.86 2.06 -11.05
CA TYR A 395 -0.77 1.29 -11.64
C TYR A 395 -0.25 0.20 -10.69
N PRO A 396 -1.09 -0.79 -10.30
CA PRO A 396 -0.67 -1.86 -9.39
C PRO A 396 0.50 -2.70 -9.95
N LYS A 397 0.62 -2.80 -11.28
CA LYS A 397 1.72 -3.50 -11.96
C LYS A 397 3.11 -2.90 -11.69
N MET A 398 3.18 -1.62 -11.32
CA MET A 398 4.45 -0.92 -11.07
C MET A 398 5.07 -1.29 -9.73
N ASN A 399 4.33 -1.97 -8.83
CA ASN A 399 4.81 -2.39 -7.50
C ASN A 399 5.53 -1.25 -6.75
N LEU A 400 4.89 -0.08 -6.68
CA LEU A 400 5.45 1.08 -6.01
C LEU A 400 5.47 0.88 -4.49
N GLU A 401 6.50 1.40 -3.84
CA GLU A 401 6.66 1.36 -2.39
C GLU A 401 6.73 2.79 -1.82
N LEU A 402 6.08 3.00 -0.68
CA LEU A 402 6.16 4.27 0.05
C LEU A 402 7.27 4.22 1.10
N LEU A 403 8.35 4.95 0.87
CA LEU A 403 9.40 5.17 1.86
C LEU A 403 8.96 6.27 2.82
N LYS A 404 8.73 5.89 4.08
CA LYS A 404 8.41 6.84 5.17
C LYS A 404 9.66 7.45 5.79
N SER A 405 9.51 8.59 6.48
CA SER A 405 10.62 9.33 7.10
C SER A 405 11.59 8.48 7.94
N VAL A 406 11.12 7.42 8.61
CA VAL A 406 11.96 6.53 9.43
C VAL A 406 13.07 5.85 8.63
N HIS A 407 12.83 5.57 7.33
CA HIS A 407 13.83 4.95 6.46
C HIS A 407 15.03 5.86 6.19
N PHE A 408 14.84 7.18 6.29
CA PHE A 408 15.89 8.18 6.08
C PHE A 408 16.55 8.65 7.39
N GLN A 409 15.91 8.42 8.55
CA GLN A 409 16.44 8.82 9.86
C GLN A 409 17.65 7.99 10.30
N ILE A 410 17.80 6.76 9.79
CA ILE A 410 18.98 5.91 10.06
C ILE A 410 20.28 6.57 9.51
N LEU A 411 20.17 7.50 8.55
CA LEU A 411 21.29 8.17 7.89
C LEU A 411 21.87 9.38 8.66
N LYS A 412 21.35 9.75 9.84
CA LYS A 412 21.87 10.87 10.63
C LYS A 412 22.24 10.42 12.04
N SER A 413 23.54 10.29 12.35
CA SER A 413 24.02 10.25 13.73
C SER A 413 24.74 11.54 14.11
N ASP A 414 24.33 12.09 15.25
CA ASP A 414 25.15 12.84 16.19
C ASP A 414 25.90 14.08 15.66
N ASN A 415 25.15 15.10 15.24
CA ASN A 415 25.23 16.47 15.77
C ASN A 415 24.69 17.51 14.76
N ILE A 416 23.95 18.47 15.33
CA ILE A 416 23.48 19.75 14.77
C ILE A 416 22.10 19.69 14.09
N ASP A 417 21.19 20.39 14.75
CA ASP A 417 19.85 20.80 14.35
C ASP A 417 19.70 21.12 12.86
N LEU A 418 18.91 20.31 12.17
CA LEU A 418 18.03 20.80 11.12
C LEU A 418 16.66 20.20 11.37
N ASN A 419 15.75 21.01 11.91
CA ASN A 419 14.33 20.74 12.17
C ASN A 419 13.50 20.33 10.92
N GLN A 420 14.12 19.82 9.86
CA GLN A 420 13.50 19.64 8.55
C GLN A 420 14.21 18.52 7.79
N THR A 421 13.59 17.36 7.69
CA THR A 421 13.51 16.51 6.47
C THR A 421 12.79 15.21 6.84
N ALA A 422 11.50 15.33 7.16
CA ALA A 422 10.60 14.21 6.92
C ALA A 422 10.39 14.14 5.39
N ALA A 423 10.50 12.95 4.84
CA ALA A 423 10.44 12.73 3.40
C ALA A 423 9.68 11.44 3.12
N HIS A 424 8.37 11.55 2.93
CA HIS A 424 7.66 10.52 2.18
C HIS A 424 8.15 10.56 0.74
N ALA A 425 8.66 9.43 0.26
CA ALA A 425 9.16 9.28 -1.09
C ALA A 425 8.61 7.99 -1.72
N ILE A 426 8.53 7.98 -3.04
CA ILE A 426 8.03 6.86 -3.82
C ILE A 426 9.25 6.11 -4.38
N ARG A 427 9.30 4.80 -4.12
CA ARG A 427 10.35 3.89 -4.58
C ARG A 427 9.78 2.98 -5.66
N PHE A 428 10.50 2.91 -6.78
CA PHE A 428 10.26 1.99 -7.88
C PHE A 428 11.49 1.09 -8.04
N ALA A 429 11.36 -0.20 -7.76
CA ALA A 429 12.44 -1.18 -7.79
C ALA A 429 12.07 -2.40 -8.66
N PRO A 430 12.07 -2.26 -9.99
CA PRO A 430 11.61 -3.30 -10.91
C PRO A 430 12.41 -4.61 -10.86
N LEU A 431 13.63 -4.58 -10.33
CA LEU A 431 14.44 -5.80 -10.17
C LEU A 431 13.91 -6.69 -9.05
N GLU A 432 13.43 -6.12 -7.94
CA GLU A 432 13.06 -6.87 -6.73
C GLU A 432 11.73 -7.62 -6.84
N HIS A 433 10.97 -7.34 -7.90
CA HIS A 433 9.62 -7.85 -8.10
C HIS A 433 9.54 -8.61 -9.42
N LEU A 434 8.85 -9.76 -9.43
CA LEU A 434 8.50 -10.42 -10.68
C LEU A 434 7.45 -9.58 -11.37
N LEU A 435 7.90 -8.67 -12.23
CA LEU A 435 7.00 -7.79 -12.97
C LEU A 435 6.16 -8.62 -13.94
N ASP A 436 4.85 -8.36 -13.95
CA ASP A 436 4.06 -8.61 -15.16
C ASP A 436 4.71 -7.84 -16.32
N ASN A 437 4.50 -8.25 -17.57
CA ASN A 437 5.06 -7.53 -18.72
C ASN A 437 4.62 -6.05 -18.68
N ILE A 438 5.50 -5.17 -18.18
CA ILE A 438 5.33 -3.72 -18.24
C ILE A 438 5.68 -3.31 -19.66
N ASP A 439 4.65 -2.97 -20.42
CA ASP A 439 4.83 -2.48 -21.76
C ASP A 439 5.32 -1.03 -21.74
N PRO A 440 6.10 -0.58 -22.75
CA PRO A 440 6.52 0.82 -22.86
C PRO A 440 5.35 1.83 -22.84
N ASN A 441 4.16 1.41 -23.29
CA ASN A 441 2.94 2.23 -23.25
C ASN A 441 2.40 2.41 -21.82
N ASP A 442 2.53 1.39 -20.96
CA ASP A 442 2.16 1.47 -19.55
C ASP A 442 3.07 2.49 -18.84
N MET A 443 4.37 2.46 -19.14
CA MET A 443 5.34 3.46 -18.64
C MET A 443 5.04 4.87 -19.13
N GLN A 444 4.70 5.04 -20.41
CA GLN A 444 4.38 6.35 -20.97
C GLN A 444 3.15 6.96 -20.29
N SER A 445 2.08 6.17 -20.13
CA SER A 445 0.86 6.60 -19.43
C SER A 445 1.14 6.95 -17.98
N PHE A 446 1.97 6.15 -17.31
CA PHE A 446 2.42 6.40 -15.94
C PHE A 446 3.15 7.74 -15.80
N ILE A 447 4.06 8.06 -16.72
CA ILE A 447 4.81 9.32 -16.73
C ILE A 447 3.89 10.52 -17.00
N GLU A 448 2.98 10.41 -17.96
CA GLU A 448 1.99 11.45 -18.28
C GLU A 448 1.10 11.76 -17.08
N ASP A 449 0.67 10.74 -16.36
CA ASP A 449 -0.12 10.90 -15.14
C ASP A 449 0.70 11.49 -13.98
N ILE A 450 1.98 11.16 -13.83
CA ILE A 450 2.86 11.82 -12.85
C ILE A 450 2.95 13.32 -13.13
N GLN A 451 3.09 13.73 -14.39
CA GLN A 451 3.06 15.15 -14.77
C GLN A 451 1.72 15.80 -14.40
N CYS A 452 0.60 15.18 -14.79
CA CYS A 452 -0.74 15.66 -14.48
C CYS A 452 -0.97 15.79 -12.97
N TYR A 453 -0.58 14.79 -12.18
CA TYR A 453 -0.69 14.84 -10.72
C TYR A 453 0.22 15.90 -10.11
N THR A 454 1.43 16.11 -10.63
CA THR A 454 2.32 17.19 -10.18
C THR A 454 1.69 18.58 -10.36
N GLU A 455 0.98 18.80 -11.47
CA GLU A 455 0.21 20.04 -11.69
C GLU A 455 -0.96 20.19 -10.70
N ILE A 456 -1.68 19.09 -10.40
CA ILE A 456 -2.74 19.07 -9.39
C ILE A 456 -2.19 19.38 -7.99
N LEU A 457 -1.04 18.82 -7.63
CA LEU A 457 -0.36 19.10 -6.36
C LEU A 457 0.00 20.58 -6.24
N LEU A 458 0.55 21.17 -7.30
CA LEU A 458 0.87 22.60 -7.37
C LEU A 458 -0.39 23.47 -7.24
N ALA A 459 -1.44 23.17 -8.00
CA ALA A 459 -2.70 23.90 -7.95
C ALA A 459 -3.33 23.83 -6.56
N THR A 460 -3.31 22.66 -5.93
CA THR A 460 -3.82 22.41 -4.58
C THR A 460 -3.04 23.17 -3.52
N MET A 461 -1.71 23.17 -3.60
CA MET A 461 -0.84 23.92 -2.71
C MET A 461 -1.10 25.43 -2.79
N ASN A 462 -1.22 25.97 -4.01
CA ASN A 462 -1.60 27.37 -4.22
C ASN A 462 -3.02 27.69 -3.71
N GLY A 463 -3.96 26.75 -3.90
CA GLY A 463 -5.30 26.85 -3.34
C GLY A 463 -5.28 26.93 -1.81
N ARG A 464 -4.52 26.06 -1.16
CA ARG A 464 -4.37 26.06 0.30
C ARG A 464 -3.78 27.36 0.83
N LYS A 465 -2.74 27.89 0.15
CA LYS A 465 -2.14 29.19 0.47
C LYS A 465 -3.16 30.32 0.45
N ASN A 466 -4.03 30.33 -0.56
CA ASN A 466 -4.99 31.42 -0.76
C ASN A 466 -6.34 31.18 -0.08
N LEU A 467 -6.61 30.00 0.49
CA LEU A 467 -7.91 29.60 1.03
C LEU A 467 -8.47 30.64 2.01
N ALA A 468 -7.71 31.00 3.03
CA ALA A 468 -8.17 31.96 4.04
C ALA A 468 -8.54 33.32 3.44
N SER A 469 -7.75 33.81 2.48
CA SER A 469 -7.96 35.11 1.81
C SER A 469 -9.18 35.11 0.86
N ILE A 470 -9.51 33.97 0.27
CA ILE A 470 -10.66 33.84 -0.62
C ILE A 470 -11.92 33.61 0.21
N VAL A 471 -11.85 32.80 1.26
CA VAL A 471 -12.97 32.55 2.18
C VAL A 471 -13.40 33.84 2.88
N SER A 472 -12.47 34.76 3.23
CA SER A 472 -12.82 36.05 3.83
C SER A 472 -13.68 36.97 2.94
N LYS A 473 -13.84 36.66 1.65
CA LYS A 473 -14.77 37.38 0.75
C LYS A 473 -16.23 36.97 0.95
N TYR A 474 -16.47 35.82 1.59
CA TYR A 474 -17.79 35.24 1.77
C TYR A 474 -18.21 35.33 3.24
N GLU A 475 -19.34 35.98 3.53
CA GLU A 475 -19.82 36.19 4.90
C GLU A 475 -20.30 34.88 5.56
N ASN A 476 -20.81 33.93 4.77
CA ASN A 476 -21.36 32.66 5.24
C ASN A 476 -20.33 31.52 5.37
N LEU A 477 -19.04 31.78 5.14
CA LEU A 477 -18.02 30.74 5.16
C LEU A 477 -16.91 31.06 6.16
N ILE A 478 -16.54 30.08 6.97
CA ILE A 478 -15.42 30.15 7.90
C ILE A 478 -14.37 29.12 7.48
N CYS A 479 -13.11 29.53 7.40
CA CYS A 479 -11.99 28.63 7.11
C CYS A 479 -11.58 27.89 8.39
N ILE A 480 -11.40 26.57 8.31
CA ILE A 480 -10.97 25.72 9.42
C ILE A 480 -9.53 25.23 9.16
N PRO A 481 -8.58 25.45 10.08
CA PRO A 481 -7.20 25.00 9.92
C PRO A 481 -7.12 23.46 9.99
N MET A 482 -6.49 22.84 9.00
CA MET A 482 -6.37 21.38 8.89
C MET A 482 -4.91 20.96 8.65
N PRO A 483 -4.09 20.79 9.71
CA PRO A 483 -2.67 20.44 9.55
C PRO A 483 -2.49 19.05 8.93
N GLN A 484 -3.32 18.06 9.28
CA GLN A 484 -3.21 16.66 8.81
C GLN A 484 -4.09 16.34 7.59
N TRP A 485 -4.10 17.21 6.59
CA TRP A 485 -4.89 17.02 5.37
C TRP A 485 -4.07 17.37 4.13
N ALA A 486 -4.07 16.51 3.10
CA ALA A 486 -3.34 16.74 1.85
C ALA A 486 -4.03 17.75 0.91
N GLY A 487 -5.35 17.89 1.00
CA GLY A 487 -6.13 18.78 0.13
C GLY A 487 -6.01 20.27 0.48
N VAL A 488 -6.84 21.08 -0.18
CA VAL A 488 -6.85 22.54 -0.04
C VAL A 488 -7.10 22.98 1.41
N GLY A 489 -8.00 22.32 2.14
CA GLY A 489 -8.30 22.65 3.52
C GLY A 489 -9.73 22.30 3.91
N ALA A 490 -10.31 23.04 4.84
CA ALA A 490 -11.70 22.85 5.24
C ALA A 490 -12.44 24.18 5.41
N VAL A 491 -13.75 24.15 5.18
CA VAL A 491 -14.65 25.29 5.35
C VAL A 491 -15.90 24.88 6.11
N ARG A 492 -16.49 25.82 6.84
CA ARG A 492 -17.77 25.67 7.53
C ARG A 492 -18.74 26.71 6.99
N TYR A 493 -19.89 26.26 6.54
CA TYR A 493 -21.03 27.11 6.18
C TYR A 493 -21.79 27.55 7.44
N ILE A 494 -21.99 28.86 7.58
CA ILE A 494 -22.74 29.49 8.66
C ILE A 494 -24.01 30.11 8.07
N PRO A 495 -25.20 29.63 8.49
CA PRO A 495 -26.49 30.17 8.05
C PRO A 495 -26.64 31.65 8.39
N ASN A 496 -27.43 32.38 7.59
CA ASN A 496 -27.72 33.79 7.88
C ASN A 496 -28.71 33.92 9.05
N MET A 497 -28.40 34.80 10.00
CA MET A 497 -29.33 35.19 11.06
C MET A 497 -30.46 36.03 10.44
N ILE A 498 -31.62 35.42 10.17
CA ILE A 498 -32.75 36.12 9.53
C ILE A 498 -33.46 37.08 10.51
N ASN A 499 -33.22 36.98 11.83
CA ASN A 499 -33.87 37.83 12.83
C ASN A 499 -32.87 38.46 13.82
N PRO A 500 -32.53 39.76 13.72
CA PRO A 500 -31.78 40.47 14.77
C PRO A 500 -32.57 40.64 16.08
N SER A 501 -33.82 40.15 16.14
CA SER A 501 -34.72 40.22 17.30
C SER A 501 -34.69 38.97 18.17
N GLU A 502 -34.09 37.86 17.70
CA GLU A 502 -33.95 36.62 18.46
C GLU A 502 -32.46 36.42 18.80
N THR A 503 -32.13 36.53 20.08
CA THR A 503 -30.79 36.32 20.66
C THR A 503 -30.24 34.89 20.54
N ASN A 504 -30.86 34.02 19.74
CA ASN A 504 -30.45 32.62 19.66
C ASN A 504 -29.40 32.47 18.56
N GLN A 505 -28.16 32.22 18.97
CA GLN A 505 -27.16 31.69 18.06
C GLN A 505 -27.65 30.35 17.48
N PRO A 506 -27.44 30.06 16.17
CA PRO A 506 -27.79 28.78 15.59
C PRO A 506 -27.14 27.69 16.42
N SER A 507 -27.94 26.70 16.82
CA SER A 507 -27.42 25.64 17.70
C SER A 507 -26.34 24.84 16.96
N THR A 508 -25.31 24.37 17.68
CA THR A 508 -24.29 23.45 17.17
C THR A 508 -24.93 22.29 16.39
N ALA A 509 -26.09 21.80 16.86
CA ALA A 509 -26.85 20.71 16.24
C ALA A 509 -27.47 21.08 14.89
N GLU A 510 -28.01 22.30 14.73
CA GLU A 510 -28.52 22.80 13.45
C GLU A 510 -27.40 22.93 12.43
N ILE A 511 -26.26 23.53 12.84
CA ILE A 511 -25.10 23.67 11.95
C ILE A 511 -24.60 22.29 11.52
N ASN A 512 -24.49 21.33 12.43
CA ASN A 512 -24.07 19.97 12.09
C ASN A 512 -25.03 19.27 11.12
N THR A 513 -26.34 19.47 11.28
CA THR A 513 -27.36 18.90 10.39
C THR A 513 -27.24 19.49 8.98
N ILE A 514 -27.06 20.81 8.89
CA ILE A 514 -26.83 21.51 7.62
C ILE A 514 -25.51 21.03 6.99
N GLN A 515 -24.41 20.94 7.76
CA GLN A 515 -23.13 20.46 7.24
C GLN A 515 -23.18 19.03 6.74
N ALA A 516 -23.84 18.13 7.46
CA ALA A 516 -23.96 16.73 7.07
C ALA A 516 -24.75 16.59 5.76
N GLU A 517 -25.86 17.31 5.62
CA GLU A 517 -26.67 17.28 4.41
C GLU A 517 -25.98 17.97 3.23
N LEU A 518 -25.31 19.10 3.48
CA LEU A 518 -24.47 19.80 2.49
C LEU A 518 -23.35 18.91 1.98
N ALA A 519 -22.63 18.23 2.88
CA ALA A 519 -21.58 17.29 2.51
C ALA A 519 -22.15 16.13 1.68
N ARG A 520 -23.32 15.60 2.04
CA ARG A 520 -24.00 14.54 1.28
C ARG A 520 -24.41 15.00 -0.13
N GLN A 521 -24.94 16.21 -0.27
CA GLN A 521 -25.32 16.79 -1.56
C GLN A 521 -24.10 17.08 -2.44
N LEU A 522 -23.00 17.55 -1.87
CA LEU A 522 -21.79 17.86 -2.62
C LEU A 522 -21.01 16.60 -3.00
N GLN A 523 -20.90 15.62 -2.10
CA GLN A 523 -20.17 14.38 -2.34
C GLN A 523 -20.81 13.49 -3.41
N SER A 524 -22.13 13.55 -3.58
CA SER A 524 -22.83 12.82 -4.66
C SER A 524 -22.47 13.34 -6.05
N ASN A 525 -22.11 14.62 -6.16
CA ASN A 525 -21.73 15.27 -7.41
C ASN A 525 -20.21 15.32 -7.62
N ASP A 526 -19.43 15.45 -6.54
CA ASP A 526 -17.99 15.64 -6.58
C ASP A 526 -17.29 14.99 -5.37
N SER A 527 -16.45 14.00 -5.65
CA SER A 527 -15.66 13.27 -4.66
C SER A 527 -14.62 14.11 -3.90
N ALA A 528 -14.35 15.35 -4.34
CA ALA A 528 -13.45 16.26 -3.65
C ALA A 528 -14.00 16.73 -2.29
N PHE A 529 -15.30 16.55 -2.02
CA PHE A 529 -15.93 16.95 -0.77
C PHE A 529 -16.06 15.77 0.19
N SER A 530 -15.73 16.01 1.46
CA SER A 530 -16.00 15.04 2.53
C SER A 530 -16.36 15.74 3.83
N LEU A 531 -17.16 15.07 4.66
CA LEU A 531 -17.50 15.56 6.00
C LEU A 531 -16.33 15.32 6.96
N GLY A 532 -15.95 16.34 7.71
CA GLY A 532 -15.01 16.26 8.81
C GLY A 532 -15.68 16.61 10.13
N VAL A 533 -15.13 16.06 11.21
CA VAL A 533 -15.57 16.30 12.58
C VAL A 533 -14.36 16.82 13.37
N GLU A 534 -14.57 17.87 14.16
CA GLU A 534 -13.57 18.41 15.07
C GLU A 534 -13.54 17.54 16.34
N ALA A 535 -12.35 17.12 16.76
CA ALA A 535 -12.15 16.12 17.82
C ALA A 535 -11.89 16.76 19.19
N ASP A 536 -12.55 17.88 19.48
CA ASP A 536 -12.49 18.51 20.81
C ASP A 536 -13.66 18.04 21.68
N GLU A 537 -13.37 17.69 22.94
CA GLU A 537 -14.32 17.11 23.91
C GLU A 537 -15.49 18.03 24.31
N HIS A 538 -15.51 19.28 23.82
CA HIS A 538 -16.46 20.31 24.26
C HIS A 538 -17.34 20.91 23.14
N ASP A 539 -17.04 20.71 21.85
CA ASP A 539 -17.91 21.20 20.76
C ASP A 539 -17.68 20.39 19.47
N SER A 540 -18.54 19.41 19.17
CA SER A 540 -18.41 18.51 18.03
C SER A 540 -18.94 19.14 16.74
N MET A 541 -18.31 20.23 16.29
CA MET A 541 -18.73 20.95 15.10
C MET A 541 -18.23 20.28 13.82
N PHE A 542 -19.14 20.04 12.88
CA PHE A 542 -18.83 19.50 11.57
C PHE A 542 -18.27 20.59 10.65
N TYR A 543 -17.48 20.16 9.67
CA TYR A 543 -16.93 21.01 8.63
C TYR A 543 -16.81 20.23 7.33
N LEU A 544 -16.75 20.95 6.22
CA LEU A 544 -16.58 20.40 4.89
C LEU A 544 -15.11 20.42 4.50
N ARG A 545 -14.51 19.25 4.27
CA ARG A 545 -13.16 19.12 3.74
C ARG A 545 -13.17 19.33 2.23
N LEU A 546 -12.22 20.13 1.77
CA LEU A 546 -11.94 20.41 0.37
C LEU A 546 -10.71 19.59 -0.06
N GLY A 547 -10.91 18.67 -1.00
CA GLY A 547 -9.89 17.80 -1.55
C GLY A 547 -8.91 18.51 -2.49
N MET A 548 -8.44 17.78 -3.49
CA MET A 548 -7.48 18.28 -4.47
C MET A 548 -8.20 19.10 -5.55
N ILE A 549 -7.52 20.13 -6.09
CA ILE A 549 -8.03 20.96 -7.18
C ILE A 549 -7.09 20.90 -8.37
N ARG A 550 -7.64 20.99 -9.59
CA ARG A 550 -6.86 20.89 -10.83
C ARG A 550 -6.23 22.22 -11.21
N LYS A 551 -6.96 23.33 -11.04
CA LYS A 551 -6.46 24.68 -11.27
C LYS A 551 -6.69 25.53 -10.03
N SER A 552 -5.78 26.46 -9.76
CA SER A 552 -5.92 27.36 -8.61
C SER A 552 -7.15 28.28 -8.71
N GLU A 553 -7.61 28.56 -9.94
CA GLU A 553 -8.83 29.33 -10.22
C GLU A 553 -10.10 28.56 -9.82
N ASP A 554 -10.05 27.22 -9.79
CA ASP A 554 -11.21 26.39 -9.44
C ASP A 554 -11.64 26.58 -7.98
N LEU A 555 -10.76 27.10 -7.12
CA LEU A 555 -11.06 27.29 -5.70
C LEU A 555 -12.23 28.25 -5.48
N ASP A 556 -12.28 29.38 -6.20
CA ASP A 556 -13.39 30.32 -6.06
C ASP A 556 -14.69 29.71 -6.55
N VAL A 557 -14.64 28.98 -7.68
CA VAL A 557 -15.79 28.26 -8.23
C VAL A 557 -16.30 27.18 -7.26
N LEU A 558 -15.40 26.45 -6.60
CA LEU A 558 -15.74 25.44 -5.59
C LEU A 558 -16.40 26.09 -4.37
N LEU A 559 -15.86 27.20 -3.86
CA LEU A 559 -16.46 27.92 -2.73
C LEU A 559 -17.83 28.50 -3.09
N GLN A 560 -18.03 29.01 -4.31
CA GLN A 560 -19.35 29.42 -4.80
C GLN A 560 -20.34 28.26 -4.88
N LYS A 561 -19.90 27.07 -5.31
CA LYS A 561 -20.74 25.85 -5.28
C LYS A 561 -21.14 25.49 -3.85
N VAL A 562 -20.20 25.53 -2.91
CA VAL A 562 -20.48 25.28 -1.49
C VAL A 562 -21.48 26.29 -0.94
N LEU A 563 -21.33 27.58 -1.29
CA LEU A 563 -22.24 28.63 -0.85
C LEU A 563 -23.66 28.45 -1.39
N ASN A 564 -23.79 28.14 -2.69
CA ASN A 564 -25.09 27.96 -3.33
C ASN A 564 -25.81 26.71 -2.80
N ALA A 565 -25.09 25.58 -2.68
CA ALA A 565 -25.63 24.36 -2.09
C ALA A 565 -25.97 24.55 -0.61
N GLY A 566 -25.17 25.33 0.14
CA GLY A 566 -25.45 25.69 1.52
C GLY A 566 -26.77 26.47 1.67
N LYS A 567 -27.00 27.48 0.83
CA LYS A 567 -28.25 28.25 0.81
C LYS A 567 -29.46 27.41 0.42
N GLU A 568 -29.31 26.50 -0.54
CA GLU A 568 -30.37 25.58 -0.95
C GLU A 568 -30.70 24.58 0.17
N THR A 569 -29.67 24.01 0.81
CA THR A 569 -29.82 23.09 1.95
C THR A 569 -30.50 23.78 3.13
N GLU A 570 -30.08 25.01 3.46
CA GLU A 570 -30.69 25.84 4.50
C GLU A 570 -32.18 26.10 4.20
N ALA A 571 -32.52 26.50 2.97
CA ALA A 571 -33.90 26.75 2.57
C ALA A 571 -34.76 25.47 2.60
N SER A 572 -34.20 24.33 2.18
CA SER A 572 -34.86 23.03 2.20
C SER A 572 -35.14 22.57 3.62
N LEU A 573 -34.15 22.66 4.52
CA LEU A 573 -34.32 22.27 5.92
C LEU A 573 -35.34 23.17 6.63
N LYS A 574 -35.29 24.48 6.39
CA LYS A 574 -36.29 25.42 6.92
C LYS A 574 -37.70 25.10 6.44
N TYR A 575 -37.86 24.74 5.16
CA TYR A 575 -39.16 24.33 4.63
C TYR A 575 -39.69 23.05 5.29
N VAL A 576 -38.82 22.09 5.59
CA VAL A 576 -39.17 20.86 6.31
C VAL A 576 -39.58 21.16 7.75
N GLU A 577 -38.88 22.07 8.44
CA GLU A 577 -39.25 22.52 9.79
C GLU A 577 -40.61 23.23 9.81
N ASP A 578 -40.84 24.17 8.89
CA ASP A 578 -42.12 24.87 8.73
C ASP A 578 -43.26 23.88 8.45
N MET A 579 -43.02 22.85 7.62
CA MET A 579 -43.99 21.81 7.33
C MET A 579 -44.24 20.93 8.56
N ALA A 580 -43.20 20.53 9.28
CA ALA A 580 -43.32 19.74 10.50
C ALA A 580 -44.12 20.49 11.57
N GLU A 581 -43.92 21.80 11.71
CA GLU A 581 -44.71 22.64 12.61
C GLU A 581 -46.17 22.73 12.19
N LYS A 582 -46.45 22.92 10.90
CA LYS A 582 -47.83 22.91 10.36
C LYS A 582 -48.50 21.55 10.56
N ILE A 583 -47.79 20.44 10.38
CA ILE A 583 -48.30 19.09 10.63
C ILE A 583 -48.58 18.90 12.13
N ARG A 584 -47.65 19.30 13.01
CA ARG A 584 -47.82 19.19 14.47
C ARG A 584 -49.05 19.97 14.94
N THR A 585 -49.16 21.23 14.53
CA THR A 585 -50.32 22.09 14.87
C THR A 585 -51.61 21.55 14.26
N GLY A 586 -51.55 20.97 13.05
CA GLY A 586 -52.63 20.24 12.41
C GLY A 586 -53.10 19.05 13.24
N ILE A 587 -52.18 18.19 13.67
CA ILE A 587 -52.47 17.01 14.52
C ILE A 587 -53.06 17.44 15.86
N GLU A 588 -52.49 18.43 16.53
CA GLU A 588 -53.00 18.95 17.80
C GLU A 588 -54.41 19.52 17.66
N LYS A 589 -54.68 20.23 16.55
CA LYS A 589 -56.01 20.74 16.25
C LYS A 589 -57.00 19.61 15.97
N VAL A 590 -56.62 18.61 15.18
CA VAL A 590 -57.45 17.41 14.95
C VAL A 590 -57.74 16.67 16.25
N GLN A 591 -56.75 16.46 17.12
CA GLN A 591 -56.92 15.80 18.41
C GLN A 591 -57.86 16.58 19.34
N ARG A 592 -57.72 17.90 19.41
CA ARG A 592 -58.63 18.77 20.17
C ARG A 592 -60.05 18.70 19.64
N ASP A 593 -60.22 18.78 18.32
CA ASP A 593 -61.53 18.71 17.70
C ASP A 593 -62.19 17.34 17.89
N LEU A 594 -61.43 16.25 17.74
CA LEU A 594 -61.91 14.89 18.01
C LEU A 594 -62.36 14.73 19.46
N LYS A 595 -61.61 15.28 20.42
CA LYS A 595 -62.01 15.26 21.84
C LYS A 595 -63.29 16.06 22.06
N ASN A 596 -63.43 17.21 21.42
CA ASN A 596 -64.64 18.03 21.51
C ASN A 596 -65.85 17.34 20.86
N GLU A 597 -65.67 16.66 19.73
CA GLU A 597 -66.72 15.87 19.08
C GLU A 597 -67.11 14.66 19.91
N ASP A 598 -66.15 13.91 20.46
CA ASP A 598 -66.42 12.81 21.38
C ASP A 598 -67.22 13.30 22.62
N LEU A 599 -66.90 14.49 23.15
CA LEU A 599 -67.69 15.12 24.21
C LEU A 599 -69.10 15.54 23.77
N GLN A 600 -69.27 15.99 22.52
CA GLN A 600 -70.59 16.31 21.98
C GLN A 600 -71.44 15.06 21.73
N LEU A 601 -70.83 13.99 21.22
CA LEU A 601 -71.49 12.69 21.07
C LEU A 601 -71.89 12.13 22.43
N LEU A 602 -71.01 12.20 23.44
CA LEU A 602 -71.32 11.87 24.82
C LEU A 602 -72.49 12.67 25.38
N ALA A 603 -72.53 13.97 25.10
CA ALA A 603 -73.62 14.85 25.53
C ALA A 603 -74.95 14.53 24.83
N GLN A 604 -74.91 14.13 23.57
CA GLN A 604 -76.11 13.75 22.79
C GLN A 604 -76.62 12.34 23.13
N GLU A 605 -75.72 11.37 23.32
CA GLU A 605 -76.07 9.97 23.61
C GLU A 605 -76.39 9.73 25.10
N GLY A 606 -75.89 10.58 26.00
CA GLY A 606 -76.11 10.52 27.43
C GLY A 606 -75.27 9.44 28.15
N LEU A 607 -74.82 9.73 29.37
CA LEU A 607 -73.88 8.91 30.16
C LEU A 607 -74.35 7.45 30.39
N LEU A 608 -75.65 7.18 30.40
CA LEU A 608 -76.22 5.87 30.74
C LEU A 608 -75.96 4.80 29.67
N ARG A 609 -75.68 5.18 28.42
CA ARG A 609 -75.42 4.24 27.31
C ARG A 609 -74.00 3.69 27.28
N GLN A 610 -73.05 4.30 28.01
CA GLN A 610 -71.66 3.82 28.05
C GLN A 610 -71.41 2.74 29.11
N LEU A 611 -72.40 2.44 29.97
CA LEU A 611 -72.29 1.37 30.94
C LEU A 611 -72.53 0.01 30.25
N PRO A 612 -71.60 -0.96 30.37
CA PRO A 612 -71.59 -2.20 29.58
C PRO A 612 -72.83 -3.10 29.76
N LEU A 613 -73.61 -2.89 30.81
CA LEU A 613 -74.82 -3.68 31.11
C LEU A 613 -76.13 -2.99 30.68
N ILE A 614 -76.14 -1.66 30.57
CA ILE A 614 -77.35 -0.87 30.28
C ILE A 614 -77.40 -0.43 28.81
N SER A 615 -76.24 -0.45 28.14
CA SER A 615 -76.07 -0.08 26.73
C SER A 615 -77.03 -0.81 25.78
N ASN A 616 -77.14 -2.14 25.88
CA ASN A 616 -77.98 -2.94 24.98
C ASN A 616 -79.47 -2.67 25.15
N VAL A 617 -79.93 -2.46 26.39
CA VAL A 617 -81.35 -2.19 26.67
C VAL A 617 -81.74 -0.81 26.14
N MET A 618 -80.88 0.19 26.36
CA MET A 618 -81.15 1.55 25.91
C MET A 618 -81.06 1.69 24.39
N SER A 619 -80.15 0.94 23.75
CA SER A 619 -80.00 0.89 22.28
C SER A 619 -81.20 0.25 21.60
N TRP A 620 -81.85 -0.73 22.24
CA TRP A 620 -83.10 -1.30 21.77
C TRP A 620 -84.29 -0.35 21.95
N TRP A 621 -84.35 0.35 23.08
CA TRP A 621 -85.49 1.23 23.41
C TRP A 621 -85.46 2.59 22.69
N SER A 622 -84.28 2.97 22.17
CA SER A 622 -84.09 4.22 21.43
C SER A 622 -82.95 4.07 20.41
N PRO A 623 -83.23 3.38 19.27
CA PRO A 623 -82.22 3.17 18.23
C PRO A 623 -81.70 4.50 17.69
N THR A 624 -80.38 4.63 17.54
CA THR A 624 -79.77 5.82 16.95
C THR A 624 -80.13 5.91 15.46
N PRO A 625 -80.28 7.13 14.90
CA PRO A 625 -80.37 7.29 13.46
C PRO A 625 -79.12 6.66 12.81
N SER A 626 -79.34 5.94 11.70
CA SER A 626 -78.33 5.18 10.98
C SER A 626 -76.98 5.91 10.90
N THR A 627 -75.92 5.16 11.23
CA THR A 627 -74.49 5.50 11.43
C THR A 627 -73.81 6.31 10.31
N SER A 628 -74.54 6.72 9.27
CA SER A 628 -74.04 7.53 8.16
C SER A 628 -74.15 9.05 8.38
N MET A 629 -75.01 9.53 9.29
CA MET A 629 -75.10 10.98 9.61
C MET A 629 -74.41 11.41 10.92
N LEU A 630 -74.05 10.45 11.79
CA LEU A 630 -73.40 10.70 13.08
C LEU A 630 -72.15 9.80 13.29
N GLY A 631 -71.59 9.23 12.22
CA GLY A 631 -70.31 8.55 12.26
C GLY A 631 -69.18 9.58 12.32
N LYS A 632 -68.09 9.29 13.05
CA LYS A 632 -66.90 10.18 13.13
C LYS A 632 -66.52 10.65 11.72
N LYS A 633 -66.66 11.96 11.47
CA LYS A 633 -66.36 12.55 10.16
C LYS A 633 -64.88 12.37 9.89
N GLY A 634 -64.53 11.67 8.81
CA GLY A 634 -63.14 11.57 8.38
C GLY A 634 -62.65 12.95 7.96
N ARG A 635 -61.41 13.30 8.32
CA ARG A 635 -60.79 14.59 7.97
C ARG A 635 -59.47 14.35 7.24
N SER A 636 -59.16 15.21 6.27
CA SER A 636 -57.90 15.22 5.55
C SER A 636 -57.15 16.50 5.87
N PHE A 637 -55.82 16.43 5.94
CA PHE A 637 -54.97 17.59 6.14
C PHE A 637 -54.29 17.91 4.83
N ASP A 638 -54.56 19.09 4.27
CA ASP A 638 -53.88 19.57 3.07
C ASP A 638 -52.57 20.27 3.46
N LEU A 639 -51.46 19.68 3.04
CA LEU A 639 -50.10 20.14 3.32
C LEU A 639 -49.80 21.52 2.69
N ASN A 640 -50.46 21.87 1.57
CA ASN A 640 -50.22 23.13 0.88
C ASN A 640 -50.97 24.29 1.53
N SER A 641 -52.24 24.11 1.88
CA SER A 641 -53.07 25.15 2.51
C SER A 641 -52.94 25.19 4.04
N GLY A 642 -52.41 24.13 4.67
CA GLY A 642 -52.34 23.98 6.13
C GLY A 642 -53.72 23.86 6.79
N ARG A 643 -54.76 23.57 6.00
CA ARG A 643 -56.15 23.49 6.46
C ARG A 643 -56.59 22.04 6.62
N ILE A 644 -57.43 21.82 7.61
CA ILE A 644 -58.11 20.55 7.85
C ILE A 644 -59.43 20.61 7.09
N GLU A 645 -59.62 19.71 6.14
CA GLU A 645 -60.81 19.60 5.30
C GLU A 645 -61.57 18.30 5.60
N SER A 646 -62.88 18.30 5.32
CA SER A 646 -63.70 17.10 5.47
C SER A 646 -63.38 16.10 4.36
N THR A 647 -63.21 14.82 4.70
CA THR A 647 -63.05 13.76 3.69
C THR A 647 -64.34 13.45 2.93
N GLU A 648 -65.49 13.97 3.40
CA GLU A 648 -66.79 13.80 2.75
C GLU A 648 -66.73 14.31 1.29
N ASP A 649 -66.11 15.46 1.04
CA ASP A 649 -65.99 16.05 -0.29
C ASP A 649 -65.07 15.21 -1.21
N THR A 650 -64.00 14.64 -0.66
CA THR A 650 -63.13 13.70 -1.39
C THR A 650 -63.85 12.41 -1.75
N TYR A 651 -64.67 11.88 -0.85
CA TYR A 651 -65.49 10.69 -1.07
C TYR A 651 -66.58 10.95 -2.13
N VAL A 652 -67.26 12.09 -2.04
CA VAL A 652 -68.28 12.50 -3.02
C VAL A 652 -67.66 12.64 -4.41
N TYR A 653 -66.51 13.31 -4.53
CA TYR A 653 -65.80 13.44 -5.80
C TYR A 653 -65.38 12.08 -6.39
N ARG A 654 -64.75 11.20 -5.59
CA ARG A 654 -64.38 9.84 -6.05
C ARG A 654 -65.60 8.98 -6.43
N MET A 655 -66.73 9.13 -5.73
CA MET A 655 -67.97 8.43 -6.07
C MET A 655 -68.62 8.97 -7.36
N GLN A 656 -68.46 10.26 -7.67
CA GLN A 656 -68.92 10.86 -8.91
C GLN A 656 -68.06 10.43 -10.11
N VAL A 657 -66.73 10.36 -9.95
CA VAL A 657 -65.82 9.85 -10.97
C VAL A 657 -66.11 8.37 -11.30
N LYS A 658 -66.43 7.54 -10.28
CA LYS A 658 -66.86 6.15 -10.50
C LYS A 658 -68.22 6.00 -11.20
N LYS A 659 -69.07 7.03 -11.21
CA LYS A 659 -70.38 7.00 -11.88
C LYS A 659 -70.33 7.45 -13.35
N GLN A 660 -69.22 8.03 -13.82
CA GLN A 660 -69.09 8.57 -15.17
C GLN A 660 -68.39 7.64 -16.19
N SER A 661 -68.53 6.32 -16.08
CA SER A 661 -68.04 5.44 -17.15
C SER A 661 -68.90 4.18 -17.38
N PRO A 662 -69.54 4.07 -18.56
CA PRO A 662 -69.81 2.81 -19.25
C PRO A 662 -69.12 2.72 -20.64
N HIS A 663 -68.36 1.63 -20.86
CA HIS A 663 -67.90 0.91 -22.09
C HIS A 663 -67.71 1.65 -23.45
N ALA A 664 -66.73 1.39 -24.35
CA ALA A 664 -65.51 0.57 -24.56
C ALA A 664 -65.07 0.79 -26.08
N PRO A 665 -63.89 0.43 -26.67
CA PRO A 665 -63.13 -0.82 -26.46
C PRO A 665 -61.57 -0.79 -26.49
N MET A 666 -61.02 -1.87 -25.89
CA MET A 666 -59.76 -2.63 -26.07
C MET A 666 -58.52 -1.97 -26.72
N HIS A 667 -57.39 -1.91 -25.98
CA HIS A 667 -56.36 -2.97 -25.96
C HIS A 667 -55.21 -2.67 -24.96
N ASN A 668 -54.85 -3.70 -24.18
CA ASN A 668 -53.55 -4.08 -23.60
C ASN A 668 -52.76 -3.16 -22.65
N ASN A 669 -52.89 -3.46 -21.35
CA ASN A 669 -51.89 -4.15 -20.51
C ASN A 669 -50.41 -3.70 -20.54
N ASN A 670 -49.95 -3.06 -19.45
CA ASN A 670 -49.20 -3.69 -18.33
C ASN A 670 -48.57 -2.57 -17.47
N ASP A 671 -49.11 -2.28 -16.29
CA ASP A 671 -48.82 -2.87 -14.96
C ASP A 671 -47.42 -2.59 -14.40
N ILE A 672 -47.37 -1.73 -13.38
CA ILE A 672 -46.48 -1.89 -12.21
C ILE A 672 -47.28 -1.51 -10.96
N THR A 673 -47.71 -2.50 -10.18
CA THR A 673 -47.93 -2.37 -8.74
C THR A 673 -46.69 -2.83 -7.98
N PRO A 674 -46.46 -2.28 -6.77
CA PRO A 674 -45.39 -2.72 -5.88
C PRO A 674 -45.90 -3.78 -4.88
N THR A 675 -45.01 -4.70 -4.49
CA THR A 675 -44.59 -5.05 -3.11
C THR A 675 -44.36 -6.55 -2.86
N ASN A 676 -43.13 -6.86 -2.43
CA ASN A 676 -42.64 -7.84 -1.46
C ASN A 676 -43.62 -8.92 -0.92
N THR A 677 -43.21 -10.20 -0.93
CA THR A 677 -42.47 -10.86 0.18
C THR A 677 -42.28 -12.38 -0.07
N ASN A 678 -41.01 -12.81 0.00
CA ASN A 678 -40.45 -13.98 0.70
C ASN A 678 -40.98 -15.43 0.51
N THR A 679 -40.01 -16.27 0.10
CA THR A 679 -39.54 -17.55 0.68
C THR A 679 -40.00 -18.91 0.10
N VAL A 680 -38.96 -19.77 -0.04
CA VAL A 680 -38.90 -21.25 0.11
C VAL A 680 -38.88 -22.14 -1.16
N GLU A 681 -37.68 -22.70 -1.39
CA GLU A 681 -37.28 -24.07 -1.78
C GLU A 681 -37.70 -24.76 -3.11
N ASN A 682 -36.62 -25.22 -3.76
CA ASN A 682 -36.33 -26.56 -4.29
C ASN A 682 -36.97 -27.09 -5.58
N ALA A 683 -36.15 -27.93 -6.24
CA ALA A 683 -36.41 -28.92 -7.28
C ALA A 683 -36.40 -28.39 -8.73
N THR A 684 -35.29 -28.53 -9.47
CA THR A 684 -34.84 -29.69 -10.26
C THR A 684 -35.59 -29.91 -11.57
N GLU A 685 -34.76 -30.14 -12.61
CA GLU A 685 -34.98 -30.98 -13.79
C GLU A 685 -35.69 -30.41 -15.04
N SER A 686 -34.85 -30.26 -16.07
CA SER A 686 -35.01 -30.78 -17.43
C SER A 686 -36.24 -30.37 -18.24
N ASN A 687 -36.04 -29.70 -19.37
CA ASN A 687 -35.90 -30.37 -20.67
C ASN A 687 -35.95 -29.40 -21.86
N THR A 688 -34.89 -29.47 -22.68
CA THR A 688 -34.87 -29.45 -24.15
C THR A 688 -35.39 -28.26 -24.99
N LYS A 689 -34.53 -27.91 -25.96
CA LYS A 689 -34.73 -27.24 -27.27
C LYS A 689 -34.86 -25.71 -27.16
N GLN A 690 -33.99 -24.90 -27.75
CA GLN A 690 -33.13 -25.06 -28.94
C GLN A 690 -31.93 -24.12 -28.83
#